data_AF-A0A7G2D268-F1
#
_entry.id   AF-A0A7G2D268-F1
#
_cell.length_a   1.000
_cell.length_b   1.000
_cell.length_c   1.000
_cell.angle_alpha   90.00
_cell.angle_beta   90.00
_cell.angle_gamma   90.00
#
_symmetry.space_group_name_H-M   'P 1'
#
loop_
_entity.id
_entity.type
_entity.pdbx_description
1 polymer ?
#
loop_
_entity_poly.entity_id
_entity_poly.type
_entity_poly.pdbx_seq_one_letter_code
_entity_poly.pdbx_strand_id
1 'polypeptide(L)'
;MRRVRFGVLGVLLAAVVGFGGALPAVAAEPTARLSLFKAIENLDTGASLGDRTLWTMHAVNVATGETFTGDGLNGMQSRLVPPGTYRIFETGGVAGYAFFAWNCDGDMTTEPERTITITANQSMTCTVQNNAIQGRLTLVKNVQGGGAAPSEWTLRAQGPSTIEGVGGSAEVQNQPARIGVYTLSEFGGPGSYVPGPWTCERRDLTTGEVAEVPVSGDQFEMTLGGAVTCQITNTGDLPHLTLVKEVVDPAATGYPLAAPSDFVLSASGPERISGPSGSDAVDHASIDPGAYTLAESGPAGYSGGAWTCVDATSDGGIDGGLLFVRESSDITCRITNTFAGGWLTLVKNVVGSDQPPSDWTLTAAGPETVTGASGSAAVSRVPVPVGDYALAEADGPAGYAAGPWSCTGGALATDTVTVGAGADVTCTVTNTLEVGQLTLVKNVVNAGGGPLTAQDWELTARSADTVISGASGSGKVSFAAVAPGTFTLSEASTAPEAGSYTSEGWSCVDDEGTPVGTGDTVEVVPLESVICTVTNRWTESTLTLRKQVASAFGTPALPSAWTLTATDGAATVSGPANSPAVTQAAVAPGAWTLGETGGPSGYDPLGWNCSGGSVSGDVVQVPPSKDVVCILTNASITPSLTLVKQVVNGERGRAVPADFELKARGPGNAALSGPSGSEFVTDMQLPPGDYIFSEDGPSGYEGEWSCTGTAWDGTTATLGFGEDAICTATNTFVGGTLTLRKAIVGVGPGAPTGPADATDWTLRAIGGGQFPRPRIEGASGETAVTLAPLGAGAFRLSERAVAGAPTADYRSDGWACTGGALEGDVVEVTAGMDTVCTVTNVYDPGPEPEPEPEPEPENPDRGTDGGPGPATGSEGGAASDLATTGLAPATVVMAGAGGLLVLLGAVLIATRRRRRRGTDQGTGVRTSARP
;
A
#
# COMPACT_ATOMS: atom_id res chain seq x y z
N MET A 1 50.55 -20.31 13.70
CA MET A 1 49.94 -20.98 12.53
C MET A 1 50.99 -21.06 11.41
N ARG A 2 51.41 -22.28 11.02
CA ARG A 2 51.37 -22.88 9.66
C ARG A 2 52.12 -22.10 8.55
N ARG A 3 52.97 -22.66 7.68
CA ARG A 3 53.50 -24.03 7.38
C ARG A 3 54.46 -23.82 6.14
N VAL A 4 55.68 -24.40 6.08
CA VAL A 4 56.08 -25.56 5.21
C VAL A 4 56.32 -25.21 3.70
N ARG A 5 57.31 -25.67 2.89
CA ARG A 5 58.44 -26.64 2.95
C ARG A 5 59.20 -26.68 1.59
N PHE A 6 60.49 -27.10 1.62
CA PHE A 6 61.26 -28.02 0.70
C PHE A 6 61.66 -27.53 -0.71
N GLY A 7 62.75 -27.96 -1.38
CA GLY A 7 63.84 -28.94 -1.18
C GLY A 7 64.78 -28.90 -2.43
N VAL A 8 66.11 -29.07 -2.34
CA VAL A 8 66.93 -30.32 -2.44
C VAL A 8 67.48 -30.69 -3.85
N LEU A 9 68.84 -30.74 -3.93
CA LEU A 9 69.81 -31.62 -4.67
C LEU A 9 70.18 -31.51 -6.18
N GLY A 10 71.50 -31.70 -6.41
CA GLY A 10 72.13 -32.38 -7.58
C GLY A 10 73.31 -31.60 -8.21
N VAL A 11 74.60 -31.81 -7.91
CA VAL A 11 75.55 -32.92 -8.21
C VAL A 11 76.12 -32.96 -9.66
N LEU A 12 77.45 -32.73 -9.73
CA LEU A 12 78.53 -33.23 -10.62
C LEU A 12 78.80 -32.77 -12.09
N LEU A 13 80.05 -32.30 -12.25
CA LEU A 13 81.14 -32.67 -13.21
C LEU A 13 81.22 -32.12 -14.67
N ALA A 14 82.21 -31.22 -14.85
CA ALA A 14 83.31 -31.13 -15.84
C ALA A 14 83.10 -31.33 -17.36
N ALA A 15 83.62 -30.38 -18.17
CA ALA A 15 84.65 -30.60 -19.23
C ALA A 15 85.01 -29.31 -20.05
N VAL A 16 86.23 -28.80 -19.86
CA VAL A 16 87.36 -28.62 -20.82
C VAL A 16 87.13 -28.07 -22.27
N VAL A 17 87.77 -26.91 -22.53
CA VAL A 17 88.58 -26.43 -23.70
C VAL A 17 87.92 -25.90 -24.99
N GLY A 18 88.46 -24.76 -25.49
CA GLY A 18 88.66 -24.57 -26.94
C GLY A 18 88.67 -23.15 -27.53
N PHE A 19 89.81 -22.45 -27.43
CA PHE A 19 90.46 -21.47 -28.34
C PHE A 19 89.73 -20.63 -29.42
N GLY A 20 90.16 -19.36 -29.46
CA GLY A 20 90.51 -18.57 -30.67
C GLY A 20 89.39 -17.68 -31.23
N GLY A 21 89.53 -16.37 -31.49
CA GLY A 21 90.65 -15.44 -31.53
C GLY A 21 90.35 -14.43 -32.66
N ALA A 22 90.34 -13.11 -32.37
CA ALA A 22 90.45 -12.06 -33.40
C ALA A 22 91.04 -10.76 -32.78
N LEU A 23 91.94 -10.17 -33.56
CA LEU A 23 93.02 -9.21 -33.30
C LEU A 23 92.60 -7.74 -32.97
N PRO A 24 93.55 -6.86 -32.55
CA PRO A 24 93.35 -5.81 -31.56
C PRO A 24 93.17 -4.39 -32.13
N ALA A 25 92.56 -3.51 -31.34
CA ALA A 25 92.76 -2.07 -31.43
C ALA A 25 94.16 -1.74 -30.87
N VAL A 26 94.95 -1.01 -31.65
CA VAL A 26 96.33 -0.63 -31.32
C VAL A 26 96.33 0.16 -30.01
N ALA A 27 96.91 -0.41 -28.96
CA ALA A 27 97.08 0.23 -27.66
C ALA A 27 97.92 1.50 -27.83
N ALA A 28 97.38 2.64 -27.39
CA ALA A 28 98.17 3.87 -27.25
C ALA A 28 99.30 3.60 -26.25
N GLU A 29 100.55 3.93 -26.62
CA GLU A 29 101.68 3.69 -25.73
C GLU A 29 101.43 4.36 -24.37
N PRO A 30 101.64 3.64 -23.25
CA PRO A 30 101.30 4.14 -21.93
C PRO A 30 102.20 5.32 -21.56
N THR A 31 101.65 6.52 -21.63
CA THR A 31 102.35 7.80 -21.44
C THR A 31 101.91 8.56 -20.19
N ALA A 32 100.90 8.10 -19.45
CA ALA A 32 100.42 8.73 -18.21
C ALA A 32 100.76 7.87 -16.97
N ARG A 33 100.71 8.44 -15.76
CA ARG A 33 100.98 7.74 -14.49
C ARG A 33 99.81 7.82 -13.52
N LEU A 34 99.39 6.68 -12.97
CA LEU A 34 98.37 6.60 -11.92
C LEU A 34 98.96 6.01 -10.64
N SER A 35 98.67 6.65 -9.52
CA SER A 35 98.94 6.15 -8.17
C SER A 35 97.66 6.02 -7.35
N LEU A 36 97.35 4.82 -6.86
CA LEU A 36 96.28 4.59 -5.88
C LEU A 36 96.87 4.21 -4.51
N PHE A 37 96.39 4.85 -3.44
CA PHE A 37 96.84 4.63 -2.07
C PHE A 37 95.69 4.36 -1.11
N LYS A 38 95.95 3.61 -0.03
CA LYS A 38 95.04 3.46 1.11
C LYS A 38 95.54 4.23 2.33
N ALA A 39 94.68 5.07 2.87
CA ALA A 39 94.73 5.61 4.23
C ALA A 39 93.75 4.87 5.15
N ILE A 40 94.15 4.68 6.40
CA ILE A 40 93.31 4.12 7.47
C ILE A 40 93.43 5.07 8.67
N GLU A 41 92.29 5.53 9.20
CA GLU A 41 92.27 6.34 10.42
C GLU A 41 92.32 5.42 11.66
N ASN A 42 93.26 5.69 12.56
CA ASN A 42 93.44 4.95 13.81
C ASN A 42 92.79 5.74 14.95
N LEU A 43 91.84 5.11 15.65
CA LEU A 43 91.14 5.75 16.75
C LEU A 43 91.87 5.69 18.11
N ASP A 44 93.14 5.28 18.23
CA ASP A 44 93.81 5.43 19.56
C ASP A 44 95.34 5.58 19.73
N THR A 45 96.26 5.58 18.73
CA THR A 45 97.71 5.86 19.03
C THR A 45 98.63 6.49 17.97
N GLY A 46 98.25 6.68 16.69
CA GLY A 46 99.24 7.10 15.68
C GLY A 46 100.23 6.00 15.25
N ALA A 47 99.86 4.72 15.33
CA ALA A 47 100.54 3.63 14.64
C ALA A 47 99.56 2.87 13.71
N SER A 48 99.94 2.61 12.45
CA SER A 48 99.07 1.93 11.47
C SER A 48 99.01 0.43 11.72
N LEU A 49 97.93 -0.07 12.33
CA LEU A 49 97.73 -1.52 12.56
C LEU A 49 96.61 -2.14 11.71
N GLY A 50 95.90 -1.37 10.89
CA GLY A 50 95.18 -1.97 9.77
C GLY A 50 96.20 -2.44 8.76
N ASP A 51 96.36 -3.75 8.58
CA ASP A 51 97.16 -4.29 7.50
C ASP A 51 96.53 -3.83 6.18
N ARG A 52 97.16 -2.82 5.57
CA ARG A 52 96.66 -2.18 4.34
C ARG A 52 96.66 -3.13 3.15
N THR A 53 97.28 -4.31 3.27
CA THR A 53 97.21 -5.37 2.26
C THR A 53 95.84 -6.06 2.21
N LEU A 54 95.00 -5.90 3.24
CA LEU A 54 93.68 -6.51 3.34
C LEU A 54 92.59 -5.82 2.50
N TRP A 55 92.94 -4.70 1.85
CA TRP A 55 92.11 -4.04 0.84
C TRP A 55 92.80 -4.12 -0.51
N THR A 56 92.02 -4.44 -1.54
CA THR A 56 92.47 -4.42 -2.94
C THR A 56 91.89 -3.20 -3.64
N MET A 57 92.77 -2.42 -4.26
CA MET A 57 92.46 -1.23 -5.04
C MET A 57 92.37 -1.57 -6.51
N HIS A 58 91.32 -1.08 -7.18
CA HIS A 58 91.07 -1.34 -8.58
C HIS A 58 91.03 -0.03 -9.37
N ALA A 59 91.64 -0.02 -10.56
CA ALA A 59 91.37 0.96 -11.61
C ALA A 59 91.05 0.24 -12.92
N VAL A 60 89.84 0.38 -13.41
CA VAL A 60 89.38 -0.24 -14.66
C VAL A 60 89.28 0.83 -15.73
N ASN A 61 90.05 0.71 -16.81
CA ASN A 61 89.89 1.58 -17.96
C ASN A 61 88.50 1.36 -18.57
N VAL A 62 87.69 2.41 -18.65
CA VAL A 62 86.29 2.30 -19.05
C VAL A 62 86.15 1.94 -20.53
N ALA A 63 87.08 2.38 -21.38
CA ALA A 63 87.01 2.14 -22.82
C ALA A 63 87.51 0.75 -23.22
N THR A 64 88.59 0.26 -22.59
CA THR A 64 89.21 -1.02 -22.95
C THR A 64 88.81 -2.17 -22.03
N GLY A 65 88.28 -1.88 -20.85
CA GLY A 65 88.03 -2.86 -19.79
C GLY A 65 89.30 -3.35 -19.09
N GLU A 66 90.48 -2.86 -19.49
CA GLU A 66 91.75 -3.26 -18.87
C GLU A 66 91.75 -2.85 -17.40
N THR A 67 92.04 -3.82 -16.53
CA THR A 67 91.99 -3.62 -15.09
C THR A 67 93.38 -3.66 -14.50
N PHE A 68 93.67 -2.64 -13.71
CA PHE A 68 94.88 -2.55 -12.93
C PHE A 68 94.51 -2.67 -11.46
N THR A 69 95.05 -3.70 -10.80
CA THR A 69 94.80 -3.96 -9.39
C THR A 69 96.10 -3.95 -8.60
N GLY A 70 96.01 -3.54 -7.34
CA GLY A 70 97.09 -3.62 -6.37
C GLY A 70 96.50 -3.64 -4.96
N ASP A 71 97.30 -4.04 -3.99
CA ASP A 71 96.90 -3.89 -2.59
C ASP A 71 97.10 -2.42 -2.14
N GLY A 72 96.57 -2.07 -0.96
CA GLY A 72 96.64 -0.71 -0.43
C GLY A 72 98.06 -0.17 -0.13
N LEU A 73 99.11 -0.99 -0.26
CA LEU A 73 100.52 -0.63 -0.04
C LEU A 73 101.38 -0.71 -1.30
N ASN A 74 101.07 -1.58 -2.27
CA ASN A 74 101.87 -1.86 -3.46
C ASN A 74 101.02 -2.38 -4.64
N GLY A 75 101.41 -2.05 -5.88
CA GLY A 75 100.83 -2.62 -7.12
C GLY A 75 100.11 -1.62 -8.04
N MET A 76 99.77 -0.44 -7.52
CA MET A 76 99.14 0.65 -8.28
C MET A 76 99.83 2.01 -8.09
N GLN A 77 101.11 2.05 -7.70
CA GLN A 77 101.86 3.29 -7.47
C GLN A 77 102.73 3.65 -8.67
N SER A 78 102.63 4.90 -9.14
CA SER A 78 103.37 5.45 -10.30
C SER A 78 103.31 4.54 -11.54
N ARG A 79 102.20 3.82 -11.70
CA ARG A 79 102.04 2.83 -12.76
C ARG A 79 101.78 3.55 -14.08
N LEU A 80 102.55 3.21 -15.11
CA LEU A 80 102.32 3.73 -16.45
C LEU A 80 101.02 3.13 -17.00
N VAL A 81 100.08 4.00 -17.36
CA VAL A 81 98.77 3.63 -17.89
C VAL A 81 98.48 4.43 -19.16
N PRO A 82 97.68 3.89 -20.10
CA PRO A 82 97.20 4.66 -21.24
C PRO A 82 96.37 5.88 -20.77
N PRO A 83 96.45 7.04 -21.43
CA PRO A 83 95.53 8.13 -21.15
C PRO A 83 94.08 7.73 -21.46
N GLY A 84 93.15 8.13 -20.61
CA GLY A 84 91.75 7.75 -20.71
C GLY A 84 91.00 7.86 -19.39
N THR A 85 89.77 7.37 -19.40
CA THR A 85 88.86 7.40 -18.25
C THR A 85 88.89 6.07 -17.51
N TYR A 86 89.05 6.12 -16.19
CA TYR A 86 89.21 4.97 -15.29
C TYR A 86 88.16 4.99 -14.18
N ARG A 87 87.57 3.83 -13.90
CA ARG A 87 86.69 3.60 -12.75
C ARG A 87 87.52 3.02 -11.60
N ILE A 88 87.55 3.70 -10.47
CA ILE A 88 88.33 3.32 -9.29
C ILE A 88 87.44 2.97 -8.10
N PHE A 89 87.79 1.93 -7.36
CA PHE A 89 87.08 1.46 -6.15
C PHE A 89 87.98 0.55 -5.30
N GLU A 90 87.56 0.29 -4.05
CA GLU A 90 88.19 -0.71 -3.19
C GLU A 90 87.27 -1.93 -2.99
N THR A 91 87.88 -3.11 -2.85
CA THR A 91 87.19 -4.34 -2.43
C THR A 91 88.00 -5.05 -1.35
N GLY A 92 87.36 -5.90 -0.57
CA GLY A 92 87.94 -6.40 0.68
C GLY A 92 87.72 -5.42 1.83
N GLY A 93 88.18 -5.76 3.02
CA GLY A 93 88.01 -4.93 4.20
C GLY A 93 88.30 -5.65 5.52
N VAL A 94 88.44 -4.87 6.59
CA VAL A 94 88.63 -5.35 7.97
C VAL A 94 87.37 -5.04 8.77
N ALA A 95 86.84 -6.04 9.47
CA ALA A 95 85.68 -5.87 10.35
C ALA A 95 85.93 -4.75 11.37
N GLY A 96 84.94 -3.86 11.55
CA GLY A 96 85.08 -2.68 12.40
C GLY A 96 85.73 -1.46 11.74
N TYR A 97 85.95 -1.48 10.41
CA TYR A 97 86.32 -0.29 9.62
C TYR A 97 85.29 -0.03 8.51
N ALA A 98 84.93 1.24 8.29
CA ALA A 98 84.01 1.66 7.23
C ALA A 98 84.73 2.54 6.19
N PHE A 99 84.31 2.42 4.92
CA PHE A 99 84.73 3.36 3.86
C PHE A 99 84.35 4.79 4.24
N PHE A 100 85.27 5.73 4.05
CA PHE A 100 85.05 7.15 4.33
C PHE A 100 85.02 7.98 3.05
N ALA A 101 86.12 8.03 2.30
CA ALA A 101 86.20 8.87 1.10
C ALA A 101 87.38 8.49 0.18
N TRP A 102 87.28 8.90 -1.08
CA TRP A 102 88.37 8.99 -2.06
C TRP A 102 88.82 10.44 -2.25
N ASN A 103 90.13 10.70 -2.23
CA ASN A 103 90.72 12.00 -2.57
C ASN A 103 91.71 11.83 -3.73
N CYS A 104 91.37 12.39 -4.90
CA CYS A 104 92.20 12.36 -6.12
C CYS A 104 92.78 13.75 -6.41
N ASP A 105 94.06 13.97 -6.11
CA ASP A 105 94.76 15.25 -6.27
C ASP A 105 93.99 16.49 -5.75
N GLY A 106 93.30 16.33 -4.60
CA GLY A 106 92.53 17.38 -3.95
C GLY A 106 91.03 17.34 -4.23
N ASP A 107 90.58 16.55 -5.21
CA ASP A 107 89.16 16.35 -5.49
C ASP A 107 88.61 15.15 -4.68
N MET A 108 87.79 15.45 -3.67
CA MET A 108 87.25 14.46 -2.74
C MET A 108 85.83 14.00 -3.10
N THR A 109 85.57 12.70 -2.94
CA THR A 109 84.24 12.11 -3.01
C THR A 109 84.03 11.08 -1.92
N THR A 110 82.81 10.97 -1.40
CA THR A 110 82.38 9.93 -0.46
C THR A 110 81.71 8.76 -1.16
N GLU A 111 81.72 8.72 -2.49
CA GLU A 111 81.26 7.56 -3.24
C GLU A 111 82.34 6.47 -3.19
N PRO A 112 81.99 5.21 -2.81
CA PRO A 112 82.97 4.12 -2.68
C PRO A 112 83.63 3.73 -4.00
N GLU A 113 82.99 4.10 -5.10
CA GLU A 113 83.46 3.92 -6.46
C GLU A 113 83.29 5.23 -7.24
N ARG A 114 84.31 5.63 -8.01
CA ARG A 114 84.25 6.85 -8.83
C ARG A 114 84.95 6.69 -10.17
N THR A 115 84.63 7.57 -11.12
CA THR A 115 85.34 7.67 -12.39
C THR A 115 86.29 8.86 -12.40
N ILE A 116 87.54 8.65 -12.85
CA ILE A 116 88.57 9.67 -13.04
C ILE A 116 89.01 9.70 -14.51
N THR A 117 89.50 10.84 -15.00
CA THR A 117 90.06 10.93 -16.37
C THR A 117 91.48 11.44 -16.31
N ILE A 118 92.40 10.73 -16.97
CA ILE A 118 93.83 11.03 -16.99
C ILE A 118 94.25 11.29 -18.43
N THR A 119 94.91 12.42 -18.66
CA THR A 119 95.40 12.83 -20.00
C THR A 119 96.84 12.38 -20.24
N ALA A 120 97.32 12.43 -21.49
CA ALA A 120 98.67 11.97 -21.85
C ALA A 120 99.75 12.78 -21.09
N ASN A 121 100.77 12.10 -20.57
CA ASN A 121 101.85 12.67 -19.73
C ASN A 121 101.41 13.25 -18.37
N GLN A 122 100.15 13.10 -17.97
CA GLN A 122 99.67 13.49 -16.63
C GLN A 122 100.06 12.44 -15.59
N SER A 123 100.34 12.87 -14.36
CA SER A 123 100.42 12.01 -13.18
C SER A 123 99.26 12.31 -12.25
N MET A 124 98.50 11.31 -11.83
CA MET A 124 97.36 11.46 -10.91
C MET A 124 97.51 10.56 -9.68
N THR A 125 97.20 11.10 -8.49
CA THR A 125 97.24 10.36 -7.23
C THR A 125 95.88 10.36 -6.53
N CYS A 126 95.33 9.17 -6.28
CA CYS A 126 94.11 9.00 -5.51
C CYS A 126 94.35 8.21 -4.22
N THR A 127 93.84 8.71 -3.09
CA THR A 127 93.90 8.02 -1.79
C THR A 127 92.51 7.71 -1.27
N VAL A 128 92.24 6.46 -0.90
CA VAL A 128 91.00 6.07 -0.21
C VAL A 128 91.21 6.03 1.31
N GLN A 129 90.28 6.55 2.09
CA GLN A 129 90.31 6.54 3.55
C GLN A 129 89.22 5.61 4.11
N ASN A 130 89.56 4.78 5.10
CA ASN A 130 88.59 4.03 5.92
C ASN A 130 88.82 4.33 7.41
N ASN A 131 87.72 4.47 8.15
CA ASN A 131 87.72 4.87 9.55
C ASN A 131 87.31 3.71 10.46
N ALA A 132 87.97 3.57 11.61
CA ALA A 132 87.58 2.62 12.64
C ALA A 132 86.21 3.01 13.24
N ILE A 133 85.40 2.01 13.56
CA ILE A 133 84.12 2.18 14.26
C ILE A 133 84.36 1.94 15.74
N GLN A 134 84.15 2.97 16.58
CA GLN A 134 84.33 2.86 18.03
C GLN A 134 83.31 1.91 18.65
N GLY A 135 83.79 0.99 19.50
CA GLY A 135 82.93 0.06 20.23
C GLY A 135 82.11 0.76 21.32
N ARG A 136 81.01 0.14 21.73
CA ARG A 136 80.16 0.61 22.85
C ARG A 136 79.94 -0.50 23.86
N LEU A 137 79.87 -0.17 25.15
CA LEU A 137 79.63 -1.12 26.24
C LEU A 137 78.41 -0.70 27.05
N THR A 138 77.56 -1.67 27.35
CA THR A 138 76.43 -1.57 28.28
C THR A 138 76.57 -2.59 29.39
N LEU A 139 76.38 -2.20 30.65
CA LEU A 139 76.27 -3.11 31.80
C LEU A 139 74.82 -3.13 32.29
N VAL A 140 74.27 -4.31 32.52
CA VAL A 140 72.87 -4.50 32.94
C VAL A 140 72.83 -5.28 34.24
N LYS A 141 72.05 -4.76 35.20
CA LYS A 141 71.73 -5.44 36.44
C LYS A 141 70.33 -6.02 36.34
N ASN A 142 70.21 -7.31 36.53
CA ASN A 142 68.96 -8.02 36.71
C ASN A 142 68.82 -8.45 38.18
N VAL A 143 67.60 -8.43 38.71
CA VAL A 143 67.27 -8.84 40.08
C VAL A 143 66.09 -9.80 40.01
N GLN A 144 66.22 -10.95 40.69
CA GLN A 144 65.24 -12.02 40.66
C GLN A 144 64.91 -12.46 42.09
N GLY A 145 63.63 -12.53 42.43
CA GLY A 145 63.17 -12.73 43.82
C GLY A 145 63.24 -11.42 44.62
N GLY A 146 62.20 -11.13 45.41
CA GLY A 146 62.12 -9.93 46.25
C GLY A 146 61.96 -8.57 45.54
N GLY A 147 61.91 -7.49 46.33
CA GLY A 147 61.58 -6.12 45.88
C GLY A 147 62.76 -5.21 45.58
N ALA A 148 64.00 -5.72 45.58
CA ALA A 148 65.18 -4.89 45.40
C ALA A 148 65.27 -4.33 43.98
N ALA A 149 65.52 -3.02 43.87
CA ALA A 149 65.65 -2.37 42.58
C ALA A 149 67.06 -2.58 42.01
N PRO A 150 67.23 -2.80 40.68
CA PRO A 150 68.56 -2.89 40.05
C PRO A 150 69.51 -1.73 40.38
N SER A 151 68.97 -0.55 40.68
CA SER A 151 69.72 0.66 41.07
C SER A 151 70.41 0.56 42.43
N GLU A 152 70.10 -0.44 43.26
CA GLU A 152 70.77 -0.67 44.54
C GLU A 152 72.18 -1.26 44.39
N TRP A 153 72.53 -1.75 43.19
CA TRP A 153 73.86 -2.22 42.84
C TRP A 153 74.57 -1.22 41.93
N THR A 154 75.85 -1.01 42.19
CA THR A 154 76.76 -0.33 41.27
C THR A 154 77.50 -1.36 40.43
N LEU A 155 77.46 -1.18 39.12
CA LEU A 155 78.18 -2.02 38.15
C LEU A 155 79.43 -1.30 37.67
N ARG A 156 80.52 -2.05 37.49
CA ARG A 156 81.79 -1.51 36.99
C ARG A 156 82.41 -2.44 35.96
N ALA A 157 82.85 -1.86 34.85
CA ALA A 157 83.76 -2.46 33.88
C ALA A 157 85.06 -1.65 33.84
N GLN A 158 86.14 -2.27 34.32
CA GLN A 158 87.46 -1.65 34.41
C GLN A 158 88.41 -2.24 33.37
N GLY A 159 88.88 -1.41 32.46
CA GLY A 159 89.82 -1.80 31.41
C GLY A 159 90.55 -0.57 30.85
N PRO A 160 90.84 -0.54 29.54
CA PRO A 160 91.44 0.62 28.88
C PRO A 160 90.65 1.93 29.04
N SER A 161 89.34 1.84 29.27
CA SER A 161 88.52 2.88 29.90
C SER A 161 87.77 2.31 31.11
N THR A 162 87.27 3.16 32.00
CA THR A 162 86.41 2.72 33.11
C THR A 162 84.99 3.19 32.86
N ILE A 163 84.04 2.26 32.97
CA ILE A 163 82.60 2.51 32.89
C ILE A 163 81.99 2.04 34.21
N GLU A 164 81.30 2.93 34.91
CA GLU A 164 80.76 2.67 36.24
C GLU A 164 79.51 3.49 36.52
N GLY A 165 78.53 2.89 37.18
CA GLY A 165 77.28 3.53 37.58
C GLY A 165 76.30 2.53 38.18
N VAL A 166 75.18 3.03 38.71
CA VAL A 166 74.14 2.17 39.30
C VAL A 166 73.34 1.42 38.23
N GLY A 167 72.78 0.26 38.57
CA GLY A 167 71.98 -0.53 37.63
C GLY A 167 70.85 0.29 37.00
N GLY A 168 70.75 0.26 35.67
CA GLY A 168 69.75 1.01 34.91
C GLY A 168 70.09 2.49 34.67
N SER A 169 71.25 2.98 35.11
CA SER A 169 71.67 4.36 34.91
C SER A 169 72.27 4.60 33.51
N ALA A 170 72.36 5.86 33.08
CA ALA A 170 72.92 6.22 31.79
C ALA A 170 74.44 5.99 31.74
N GLU A 171 75.11 6.10 32.88
CA GLU A 171 76.56 5.95 33.06
C GLU A 171 77.05 4.54 32.74
N VAL A 172 76.18 3.54 32.78
CA VAL A 172 76.50 2.15 32.39
C VAL A 172 75.85 1.73 31.08
N GLN A 173 75.14 2.62 30.39
CA GLN A 173 74.45 2.31 29.14
C GLN A 173 75.15 2.92 27.93
N ASN A 174 75.43 2.07 26.94
CA ASN A 174 75.89 2.47 25.61
C ASN A 174 77.13 3.38 25.64
N GLN A 175 78.03 3.16 26.59
CA GLN A 175 79.19 4.01 26.80
C GLN A 175 80.28 3.71 25.76
N PRO A 176 81.00 4.73 25.25
CA PRO A 176 82.12 4.50 24.35
C PRO A 176 83.20 3.67 25.05
N ALA A 177 83.56 2.54 24.45
CA ALA A 177 84.54 1.62 24.99
C ALA A 177 85.72 1.49 24.03
N ARG A 178 86.93 1.47 24.59
CA ARG A 178 88.16 1.25 23.84
C ARG A 178 88.36 -0.24 23.65
N ILE A 179 89.11 -0.63 22.62
CA ILE A 179 89.47 -2.04 22.43
C ILE A 179 90.40 -2.53 23.55
N GLY A 180 90.25 -3.78 23.95
CA GLY A 180 91.05 -4.42 25.00
C GLY A 180 90.20 -5.14 26.05
N VAL A 181 90.86 -5.65 27.08
CA VAL A 181 90.22 -6.50 28.11
C VAL A 181 89.62 -5.64 29.22
N TYR A 182 88.35 -5.88 29.55
CA TYR A 182 87.65 -5.27 30.68
C TYR A 182 87.37 -6.32 31.75
N THR A 183 87.55 -5.94 33.01
CA THR A 183 87.16 -6.72 34.19
C THR A 183 85.84 -6.19 34.73
N LEU A 184 84.85 -7.05 34.87
CA LEU A 184 83.50 -6.77 35.35
C LEU A 184 83.41 -7.01 36.86
N SER A 185 82.64 -6.17 37.54
CA SER A 185 82.39 -6.31 38.98
C SER A 185 81.10 -5.61 39.36
N GLU A 186 80.48 -6.07 40.45
CA GLU A 186 79.37 -5.38 41.10
C GLU A 186 79.61 -5.24 42.60
N PHE A 187 79.01 -4.21 43.19
CA PHE A 187 79.07 -3.94 44.63
C PHE A 187 77.84 -3.16 45.09
N GLY A 188 77.50 -3.30 46.38
CA GLY A 188 76.25 -2.79 46.96
C GLY A 188 75.12 -3.83 46.94
N GLY A 189 73.89 -3.35 47.16
CA GLY A 189 72.67 -4.16 47.26
C GLY A 189 72.42 -4.86 48.60
N PRO A 190 71.21 -5.39 48.83
CA PRO A 190 70.87 -6.11 50.06
C PRO A 190 71.61 -7.45 50.18
N GLY A 191 72.03 -7.80 51.39
CA GLY A 191 72.83 -9.00 51.66
C GLY A 191 72.12 -10.34 51.43
N SER A 192 70.79 -10.34 51.27
CA SER A 192 69.97 -11.53 50.99
C SER A 192 70.01 -11.98 49.53
N TYR A 193 70.71 -11.24 48.67
CA TYR A 193 70.82 -11.52 47.23
C TYR A 193 72.19 -12.09 46.87
N VAL A 194 72.20 -13.22 46.18
CA VAL A 194 73.41 -13.89 45.71
C VAL A 194 73.67 -13.54 44.24
N PRO A 195 74.88 -13.09 43.86
CA PRO A 195 75.21 -12.78 42.47
C PRO A 195 75.42 -14.03 41.60
N GLY A 196 74.83 -14.02 40.41
CA GLY A 196 75.09 -14.97 39.34
C GLY A 196 76.33 -14.62 38.50
N PRO A 197 76.67 -15.43 37.49
CA PRO A 197 77.79 -15.15 36.59
C PRO A 197 77.48 -13.99 35.63
N TRP A 198 78.53 -13.28 35.18
CA TRP A 198 78.42 -12.32 34.09
C TRP A 198 78.26 -13.00 32.73
N THR A 199 77.34 -12.52 31.92
CA THR A 199 77.14 -12.95 30.52
C THR A 199 77.21 -11.75 29.59
N CYS A 200 77.97 -11.84 28.50
CA CYS A 200 78.14 -10.75 27.55
C CYS A 200 77.74 -11.15 26.13
N GLU A 201 77.10 -10.24 25.41
CA GLU A 201 76.77 -10.39 23.99
C GLU A 201 77.26 -9.18 23.20
N ARG A 202 77.75 -9.40 21.98
CA ARG A 202 78.21 -8.35 21.07
C ARG A 202 77.26 -8.27 19.89
N ARG A 203 76.77 -7.07 19.63
CA ARG A 203 76.12 -6.71 18.36
C ARG A 203 77.13 -6.02 17.45
N ASP A 204 77.34 -6.54 16.25
CA ASP A 204 78.10 -5.84 15.20
C ASP A 204 77.31 -4.60 14.75
N LEU A 205 77.94 -3.42 14.78
CA LEU A 205 77.33 -2.13 14.45
C LEU A 205 77.17 -1.91 12.94
N THR A 206 77.80 -2.74 12.12
CA THR A 206 77.76 -2.67 10.66
C THR A 206 76.76 -3.68 10.10
N THR A 207 76.77 -4.92 10.59
CA THR A 207 75.90 -6.00 10.10
C THR A 207 74.65 -6.21 10.97
N GLY A 208 74.67 -5.75 12.22
CA GLY A 208 73.60 -5.97 13.20
C GLY A 208 73.59 -7.36 13.82
N GLU A 209 74.52 -8.26 13.42
CA GLU A 209 74.62 -9.63 13.93
C GLU A 209 74.95 -9.65 15.43
N VAL A 210 74.32 -10.55 16.18
CA VAL A 210 74.55 -10.71 17.62
C VAL A 210 75.24 -12.03 17.87
N ALA A 211 76.34 -12.00 18.62
CA ALA A 211 77.09 -13.17 19.03
C ALA A 211 77.45 -13.09 20.52
N GLU A 212 77.45 -14.24 21.20
CA GLU A 212 77.94 -14.32 22.58
C GLU A 212 79.43 -13.96 22.65
N VAL A 213 79.80 -13.24 23.72
CA VAL A 213 81.18 -12.91 24.05
C VAL A 213 81.61 -13.79 25.21
N PRO A 214 82.65 -14.63 25.04
CA PRO A 214 83.19 -15.42 26.13
C PRO A 214 83.62 -14.53 27.29
N VAL A 215 83.12 -14.85 28.49
CA VAL A 215 83.54 -14.22 29.75
C VAL A 215 84.32 -15.26 30.56
N SER A 216 85.53 -14.92 30.99
CA SER A 216 86.39 -15.80 31.79
C SER A 216 86.92 -15.03 32.99
N GLY A 217 86.60 -15.50 34.21
CA GLY A 217 87.03 -14.82 35.45
C GLY A 217 86.57 -13.37 35.52
N ASP A 218 85.31 -13.11 35.17
CA ASP A 218 84.69 -11.79 35.03
C ASP A 218 85.37 -10.85 34.03
N GLN A 219 86.21 -11.38 33.14
CA GLN A 219 86.86 -10.60 32.09
C GLN A 219 86.30 -10.92 30.71
N PHE A 220 86.18 -9.90 29.87
CA PHE A 220 85.84 -10.05 28.45
C PHE A 220 86.69 -9.12 27.58
N GLU A 221 86.84 -9.46 26.30
CA GLU A 221 87.62 -8.67 25.32
C GLU A 221 86.71 -7.82 24.41
N MET A 222 86.96 -6.51 24.41
CA MET A 222 86.31 -5.52 23.54
C MET A 222 87.06 -5.39 22.21
N THR A 223 86.32 -5.45 21.10
CA THR A 223 86.82 -5.33 19.72
C THR A 223 86.19 -4.12 19.00
N LEU A 224 86.73 -3.74 17.83
CA LEU A 224 86.17 -2.65 17.02
C LEU A 224 84.77 -3.00 16.48
N GLY A 225 83.98 -1.95 16.21
CA GLY A 225 82.70 -2.06 15.50
C GLY A 225 81.59 -2.84 16.20
N GLY A 226 81.75 -3.18 17.48
CA GLY A 226 80.74 -3.91 18.26
C GLY A 226 80.15 -3.11 19.40
N ALA A 227 78.85 -3.26 19.65
CA ALA A 227 78.19 -2.89 20.90
C ALA A 227 78.07 -4.13 21.80
N VAL A 228 78.85 -4.18 22.87
CA VAL A 228 78.80 -5.26 23.85
C VAL A 228 77.82 -4.91 24.97
N THR A 229 76.97 -5.84 25.34
CA THR A 229 76.11 -5.76 26.53
C THR A 229 76.48 -6.89 27.47
N CYS A 230 76.95 -6.55 28.66
CA CYS A 230 77.25 -7.49 29.73
C CYS A 230 76.19 -7.40 30.82
N GLN A 231 75.69 -8.53 31.30
CA GLN A 231 74.62 -8.58 32.29
C GLN A 231 74.98 -9.50 33.45
N ILE A 232 74.47 -9.18 34.64
CA ILE A 232 74.54 -10.00 35.85
C ILE A 232 73.16 -10.07 36.50
N THR A 233 72.78 -11.24 37.02
CA THR A 233 71.49 -11.46 37.70
C THR A 233 71.73 -11.85 39.15
N ASN A 234 71.13 -11.13 40.10
CA ASN A 234 71.16 -11.53 41.51
C ASN A 234 69.84 -12.14 41.93
N THR A 235 69.91 -13.23 42.70
CA THR A 235 68.73 -13.97 43.17
C THR A 235 68.58 -13.85 44.69
N GLY A 236 67.40 -13.46 45.19
CA GLY A 236 67.08 -13.39 46.63
C GLY A 236 66.15 -14.51 47.11
N ASP A 237 66.42 -15.06 48.30
CA ASP A 237 65.57 -16.04 49.01
C ASP A 237 64.87 -15.34 50.19
N LEU A 238 63.70 -14.73 49.94
CA LEU A 238 62.94 -13.97 50.93
C LEU A 238 61.89 -14.81 51.66
N PRO A 239 61.53 -14.46 52.91
CA PRO A 239 60.39 -15.09 53.57
C PRO A 239 59.07 -14.75 52.88
N HIS A 240 58.08 -15.60 53.10
CA HIS A 240 56.72 -15.46 52.61
C HIS A 240 55.70 -15.39 53.74
N LEU A 241 54.64 -14.62 53.52
CA LEU A 241 53.54 -14.45 54.45
C LEU A 241 52.18 -14.65 53.76
N THR A 242 51.37 -15.51 54.35
CA THR A 242 49.98 -15.78 53.95
C THR A 242 49.05 -15.34 55.08
N LEU A 243 48.08 -14.47 54.80
CA LEU A 243 47.02 -14.05 55.73
C LEU A 243 45.69 -14.68 55.32
N VAL A 244 45.04 -15.38 56.25
CA VAL A 244 43.80 -16.13 56.00
C VAL A 244 42.68 -15.68 56.91
N LYS A 245 41.52 -15.41 56.33
CA LYS A 245 40.27 -15.13 57.05
C LYS A 245 39.45 -16.40 57.21
N GLU A 246 38.97 -16.61 58.43
CA GLU A 246 37.82 -17.48 58.70
C GLU A 246 36.64 -16.69 59.23
N VAL A 247 35.45 -17.14 58.88
CA VAL A 247 34.18 -16.61 59.38
C VAL A 247 33.37 -17.78 59.93
N VAL A 248 32.94 -17.68 61.17
CA VAL A 248 32.21 -18.71 61.92
C VAL A 248 30.82 -18.19 62.26
N ASP A 249 29.83 -19.01 61.93
CA ASP A 249 28.49 -18.91 62.48
C ASP A 249 28.43 -19.64 63.83
N PRO A 250 28.36 -18.94 64.97
CA PRO A 250 28.30 -19.59 66.27
C PRO A 250 27.01 -20.42 66.46
N ALA A 251 25.94 -20.11 65.72
CA ALA A 251 24.67 -20.81 65.80
C ALA A 251 24.57 -21.98 64.80
N ALA A 252 25.57 -22.15 63.92
CA ALA A 252 25.63 -23.19 62.89
C ALA A 252 24.33 -23.30 62.06
N THR A 253 23.70 -22.16 61.77
CA THR A 253 22.43 -22.05 61.06
C THR A 253 22.53 -22.49 59.61
N GLY A 254 23.73 -22.40 59.02
CA GLY A 254 23.95 -22.63 57.59
C GLY A 254 23.44 -21.48 56.72
N TYR A 255 23.09 -20.34 57.31
CA TYR A 255 22.68 -19.15 56.59
C TYR A 255 23.85 -18.38 56.00
N PRO A 256 23.61 -17.54 54.97
CA PRO A 256 24.65 -16.73 54.38
C PRO A 256 25.32 -15.84 55.45
N LEU A 257 26.65 -15.81 55.40
CA LEU A 257 27.51 -14.88 56.10
C LEU A 257 28.38 -14.13 55.08
N ALA A 258 29.09 -13.11 55.55
CA ALA A 258 30.14 -12.47 54.78
C ALA A 258 31.19 -13.52 54.37
N ALA A 259 31.60 -13.47 53.11
CA ALA A 259 32.64 -14.33 52.61
C ALA A 259 33.99 -13.91 53.24
N PRO A 260 34.96 -14.83 53.38
CA PRO A 260 36.32 -14.48 53.80
C PRO A 260 36.95 -13.35 52.99
N SER A 261 36.61 -13.23 51.70
CA SER A 261 37.06 -12.17 50.80
C SER A 261 36.47 -10.79 51.09
N ASP A 262 35.39 -10.69 51.86
CA ASP A 262 34.78 -9.41 52.25
C ASP A 262 35.59 -8.70 53.36
N PHE A 263 36.57 -9.41 53.94
CA PHE A 263 37.49 -8.88 54.94
C PHE A 263 38.83 -8.54 54.29
N VAL A 264 39.33 -7.33 54.58
CA VAL A 264 40.66 -6.88 54.19
C VAL A 264 41.63 -7.20 55.33
N LEU A 265 42.65 -7.98 55.02
CA LEU A 265 43.73 -8.34 55.93
C LEU A 265 44.95 -7.49 55.62
N SER A 266 45.75 -7.18 56.64
CA SER A 266 46.98 -6.42 56.46
C SER A 266 48.05 -6.82 57.45
N ALA A 267 49.30 -6.71 57.01
CA ALA A 267 50.48 -6.80 57.85
C ALA A 267 51.34 -5.56 57.58
N SER A 268 51.62 -4.77 58.62
CA SER A 268 52.39 -3.52 58.51
C SER A 268 53.68 -3.60 59.33
N GLY A 269 54.84 -3.51 58.68
CA GLY A 269 56.16 -3.62 59.29
C GLY A 269 57.23 -2.94 58.44
N PRO A 270 58.37 -3.59 58.17
CA PRO A 270 59.35 -3.16 57.17
C PRO A 270 58.71 -2.87 55.80
N GLU A 271 57.76 -3.71 55.41
CA GLU A 271 56.87 -3.52 54.28
C GLU A 271 55.40 -3.53 54.74
N ARG A 272 54.49 -3.02 53.92
CA ARG A 272 53.04 -3.17 54.13
C ARG A 272 52.43 -4.03 53.03
N ILE A 273 51.88 -5.16 53.42
CA ILE A 273 50.97 -5.96 52.57
C ILE A 273 49.52 -5.76 53.04
N SER A 274 48.59 -5.68 52.08
CA SER A 274 47.17 -5.49 52.38
C SER A 274 46.30 -5.97 51.22
N GLY A 275 45.26 -6.74 51.52
CA GLY A 275 44.35 -7.25 50.51
C GLY A 275 43.25 -8.13 51.12
N PRO A 276 42.19 -8.45 50.36
CA PRO A 276 41.19 -9.39 50.81
C PRO A 276 41.81 -10.78 51.01
N SER A 277 41.26 -11.57 51.94
CA SER A 277 41.74 -12.95 52.14
C SER A 277 41.73 -13.74 50.84
N GLY A 278 42.82 -14.44 50.54
CA GLY A 278 42.98 -15.22 49.30
C GLY A 278 43.34 -14.42 48.05
N SER A 279 43.65 -13.12 48.18
CA SER A 279 44.26 -12.34 47.09
C SER A 279 45.77 -12.50 47.08
N ASP A 280 46.39 -12.39 45.91
CA ASP A 280 47.85 -12.43 45.71
C ASP A 280 48.62 -11.44 46.61
N ALA A 281 47.97 -10.34 47.04
CA ALA A 281 48.58 -9.35 47.92
C ALA A 281 48.83 -9.86 49.34
N VAL A 282 48.12 -10.91 49.77
CA VAL A 282 48.23 -11.50 51.11
C VAL A 282 48.34 -13.03 51.08
N ASP A 283 48.46 -13.63 49.90
CA ASP A 283 48.68 -15.07 49.72
C ASP A 283 50.11 -15.30 49.24
N HIS A 284 50.90 -16.04 50.02
CA HIS A 284 52.30 -16.33 49.73
C HIS A 284 53.16 -15.08 49.41
N ALA A 285 52.80 -13.93 49.97
CA ALA A 285 53.44 -12.65 49.65
C ALA A 285 54.90 -12.66 50.12
N SER A 286 55.84 -12.43 49.19
CA SER A 286 57.26 -12.23 49.55
C SER A 286 57.41 -10.93 50.33
N ILE A 287 58.02 -10.99 51.50
CA ILE A 287 58.19 -9.84 52.39
C ILE A 287 59.60 -9.81 52.96
N ASP A 288 60.01 -8.66 53.49
CA ASP A 288 61.29 -8.56 54.20
C ASP A 288 61.22 -9.16 55.62
N PRO A 289 62.30 -9.74 56.15
CA PRO A 289 62.39 -10.13 57.56
C PRO A 289 62.17 -8.93 58.51
N GLY A 290 61.47 -9.14 59.62
CA GLY A 290 61.22 -8.09 60.62
C GLY A 290 59.90 -8.27 61.36
N ALA A 291 59.51 -7.25 62.12
CA ALA A 291 58.28 -7.27 62.91
C ALA A 291 57.11 -6.63 62.16
N TYR A 292 55.99 -7.33 62.03
CA TYR A 292 54.77 -6.89 61.34
C TYR A 292 53.58 -6.86 62.29
N THR A 293 52.86 -5.75 62.31
CA THR A 293 51.56 -5.64 63.01
C THR A 293 50.45 -6.12 62.09
N LEU A 294 49.75 -7.18 62.50
CA LEU A 294 48.61 -7.77 61.79
C LEU A 294 47.31 -7.05 62.18
N ALA A 295 46.48 -6.77 61.19
CA ALA A 295 45.17 -6.16 61.38
C ALA A 295 44.17 -6.66 60.33
N GLU A 296 42.87 -6.59 60.68
CA GLU A 296 41.77 -6.85 59.76
C GLU A 296 40.74 -5.72 59.80
N SER A 297 40.01 -5.56 58.70
CA SER A 297 38.77 -4.79 58.62
C SER A 297 37.74 -5.56 57.79
N GLY A 298 36.45 -5.31 58.00
CA GLY A 298 35.39 -6.00 57.27
C GLY A 298 33.99 -5.51 57.64
N PRO A 299 32.94 -6.22 57.21
CA PRO A 299 31.55 -5.86 57.47
C PRO A 299 31.23 -5.75 58.97
N ALA A 300 30.25 -4.92 59.30
CA ALA A 300 29.74 -4.80 60.66
C ALA A 300 29.04 -6.12 61.10
N GLY A 301 28.90 -6.33 62.41
CA GLY A 301 28.27 -7.54 62.96
C GLY A 301 29.21 -8.74 63.12
N TYR A 302 30.51 -8.58 62.85
CA TYR A 302 31.54 -9.59 63.09
C TYR A 302 32.50 -9.16 64.19
N SER A 303 32.89 -10.10 65.05
CA SER A 303 33.89 -9.87 66.10
C SER A 303 35.18 -10.63 65.80
N GLY A 304 36.30 -9.89 65.80
CA GLY A 304 37.67 -10.36 65.59
C GLY A 304 38.17 -11.32 66.67
N GLY A 305 38.65 -12.51 66.28
CA GLY A 305 39.40 -13.42 67.15
C GLY A 305 40.88 -13.05 67.29
N ALA A 306 41.64 -13.86 68.02
CA ALA A 306 43.10 -13.75 68.06
C ALA A 306 43.73 -14.30 66.76
N TRP A 307 44.85 -13.71 66.34
CA TRP A 307 45.65 -14.23 65.24
C TRP A 307 46.40 -15.50 65.66
N THR A 308 46.42 -16.50 64.79
CA THR A 308 47.20 -17.74 64.97
C THR A 308 48.09 -17.96 63.75
N CYS A 309 49.41 -18.10 63.95
CA CYS A 309 50.35 -18.29 62.85
C CYS A 309 51.07 -19.64 62.95
N VAL A 310 51.22 -20.33 61.81
CA VAL A 310 51.96 -21.59 61.68
C VAL A 310 53.30 -21.30 60.99
N ASP A 311 54.31 -22.12 61.28
CA ASP A 311 55.70 -22.04 60.77
C ASP A 311 56.54 -20.84 61.24
N ALA A 312 56.03 -20.13 62.24
CA ALA A 312 56.78 -19.19 63.08
C ALA A 312 57.71 -20.00 64.04
N THR A 313 58.91 -20.40 63.58
CA THR A 313 59.82 -21.26 64.37
C THR A 313 60.30 -20.57 65.67
N SER A 314 60.59 -21.39 66.70
CA SER A 314 60.43 -21.15 68.15
C SER A 314 61.17 -19.97 68.83
N ASP A 315 61.79 -19.05 68.09
CA ASP A 315 62.26 -17.74 68.62
C ASP A 315 61.67 -16.53 67.83
N GLY A 316 60.80 -16.76 66.85
CA GLY A 316 59.99 -15.75 66.17
C GLY A 316 58.54 -16.21 66.22
N GLY A 317 57.77 -15.67 67.18
CA GLY A 317 56.37 -16.02 67.40
C GLY A 317 55.44 -14.86 67.07
N ILE A 318 54.14 -15.06 67.31
CA ILE A 318 53.17 -13.98 67.37
C ILE A 318 52.93 -13.57 68.83
N ASP A 319 52.98 -12.28 69.12
CA ASP A 319 52.61 -11.69 70.42
C ASP A 319 51.44 -10.72 70.22
N GLY A 320 50.24 -11.16 70.59
CA GLY A 320 49.00 -10.45 70.27
C GLY A 320 48.78 -10.34 68.76
N GLY A 321 49.01 -9.13 68.21
CA GLY A 321 48.96 -8.85 66.77
C GLY A 321 50.33 -8.61 66.14
N LEU A 322 51.43 -8.74 66.87
CA LEU A 322 52.78 -8.50 66.37
C LEU A 322 53.45 -9.82 65.97
N LEU A 323 53.70 -9.99 64.66
CA LEU A 323 54.36 -11.14 64.05
C LEU A 323 55.85 -10.86 63.82
N PHE A 324 56.73 -11.76 64.24
CA PHE A 324 58.16 -11.68 63.93
C PHE A 324 58.55 -12.64 62.80
N VAL A 325 58.92 -12.08 61.65
CA VAL A 325 59.30 -12.80 60.42
C VAL A 325 60.83 -12.90 60.35
N ARG A 326 61.35 -14.10 60.12
CA ARG A 326 62.79 -14.38 59.96
C ARG A 326 63.13 -14.66 58.50
N GLU A 327 64.42 -14.66 58.17
CA GLU A 327 64.91 -15.07 56.85
C GLU A 327 64.38 -16.46 56.46
N SER A 328 64.03 -16.64 55.19
CA SER A 328 63.52 -17.88 54.58
C SER A 328 62.33 -18.55 55.31
N SER A 329 61.56 -17.79 56.12
CA SER A 329 60.33 -18.29 56.75
C SER A 329 59.17 -18.34 55.76
N ASP A 330 58.27 -19.32 55.89
CA ASP A 330 57.01 -19.37 55.14
C ASP A 330 55.87 -19.43 56.15
N ILE A 331 55.26 -18.29 56.47
CA ILE A 331 54.36 -18.14 57.61
C ILE A 331 52.92 -18.00 57.12
N THR A 332 52.01 -18.81 57.68
CA THR A 332 50.57 -18.63 57.46
C THR A 332 49.89 -18.16 58.74
N CYS A 333 49.33 -16.96 58.73
CA CYS A 333 48.56 -16.37 59.83
C CYS A 333 47.06 -16.39 59.54
N ARG A 334 46.27 -16.83 60.50
CA ARG A 334 44.82 -16.98 60.40
C ARG A 334 44.12 -16.15 61.47
N ILE A 335 43.00 -15.52 61.11
CA ILE A 335 42.10 -14.84 62.05
C ILE A 335 40.65 -15.31 61.83
N THR A 336 40.01 -15.74 62.91
CA THR A 336 38.62 -16.23 62.89
C THR A 336 37.66 -15.17 63.40
N ASN A 337 36.65 -14.81 62.61
CA ASN A 337 35.58 -13.91 63.05
C ASN A 337 34.32 -14.68 63.39
N THR A 338 33.71 -14.30 64.50
CA THR A 338 32.40 -14.84 64.91
C THR A 338 31.32 -13.83 64.52
N PHE A 339 30.29 -14.29 63.81
CA PHE A 339 29.11 -13.45 63.52
C PHE A 339 28.28 -13.25 64.80
N ALA A 340 27.94 -12.00 65.10
CA ALA A 340 27.16 -11.60 66.28
C ALA A 340 25.87 -10.85 65.91
N GLY A 341 25.54 -10.75 64.61
CA GLY A 341 24.31 -10.15 64.10
C GLY A 341 23.13 -11.12 64.07
N GLY A 342 22.10 -10.77 63.30
CA GLY A 342 20.97 -11.63 62.95
C GLY A 342 20.75 -11.66 61.44
N TRP A 343 19.66 -12.29 60.99
CA TRP A 343 19.27 -12.36 59.58
C TRP A 343 17.94 -11.66 59.36
N LEU A 344 17.84 -10.90 58.27
CA LEU A 344 16.63 -10.18 57.90
C LEU A 344 16.15 -10.62 56.51
N THR A 345 14.85 -10.91 56.42
CA THR A 345 14.14 -11.23 55.17
C THR A 345 12.96 -10.27 54.99
N LEU A 346 12.85 -9.62 53.83
CA LEU A 346 11.72 -8.77 53.47
C LEU A 346 10.84 -9.42 52.40
N VAL A 347 9.54 -9.49 52.65
CA VAL A 347 8.56 -10.17 51.80
C VAL A 347 7.47 -9.19 51.37
N LYS A 348 7.18 -9.18 50.07
CA LYS A 348 6.05 -8.47 49.49
C LYS A 348 4.93 -9.47 49.19
N ASN A 349 3.71 -9.13 49.58
CA ASN A 349 2.51 -9.83 49.15
C ASN A 349 1.60 -8.86 48.38
N VAL A 350 0.90 -9.36 47.37
CA VAL A 350 -0.01 -8.57 46.52
C VAL A 350 -1.35 -9.30 46.45
N VAL A 351 -2.43 -8.58 46.71
CA VAL A 351 -3.80 -9.10 46.76
C VAL A 351 -4.69 -8.29 45.81
N GLY A 352 -5.64 -8.95 45.14
CA GLY A 352 -6.55 -8.30 44.20
C GLY A 352 -6.03 -8.21 42.76
N SER A 353 -4.85 -8.74 42.46
CA SER A 353 -4.27 -8.82 41.10
C SER A 353 -3.23 -9.93 40.98
N ASP A 354 -2.68 -10.09 39.78
CA ASP A 354 -1.53 -10.95 39.45
C ASP A 354 -0.20 -10.17 39.34
N GLN A 355 -0.16 -8.90 39.78
CA GLN A 355 1.08 -8.11 39.74
C GLN A 355 2.18 -8.77 40.58
N PRO A 356 3.40 -8.92 40.03
CA PRO A 356 4.45 -9.67 40.69
C PRO A 356 4.96 -8.88 41.92
N PRO A 357 5.14 -9.53 43.08
CA PRO A 357 5.67 -8.87 44.28
C PRO A 357 7.08 -8.26 44.12
N SER A 358 7.80 -8.64 43.07
CA SER A 358 9.10 -8.06 42.71
C SER A 358 9.03 -6.64 42.17
N ASP A 359 7.85 -6.12 41.84
CA ASP A 359 7.67 -4.75 41.34
C ASP A 359 7.80 -3.69 42.43
N TRP A 360 7.84 -4.10 43.70
CA TRP A 360 8.08 -3.22 44.83
C TRP A 360 9.53 -3.34 45.31
N THR A 361 10.14 -2.19 45.56
CA THR A 361 11.42 -2.11 46.28
C THR A 361 11.14 -2.13 47.78
N LEU A 362 11.61 -3.15 48.49
CA LEU A 362 11.52 -3.23 49.95
C LEU A 362 12.81 -2.71 50.56
N THR A 363 12.71 -1.93 51.65
CA THR A 363 13.86 -1.37 52.36
C THR A 363 13.72 -1.56 53.86
N ALA A 364 14.82 -1.91 54.51
CA ALA A 364 14.98 -1.90 55.95
C ALA A 364 16.24 -1.09 56.29
N ALA A 365 16.04 0.13 56.79
CA ALA A 365 17.11 1.08 57.10
C ALA A 365 17.44 1.04 58.59
N GLY A 366 18.67 0.68 58.95
CA GLY A 366 19.12 0.58 60.34
C GLY A 366 20.64 0.76 60.44
N PRO A 367 21.33 0.03 61.35
CA PRO A 367 22.79 -0.05 61.38
C PRO A 367 23.42 -0.40 60.02
N GLU A 368 22.70 -1.20 59.23
CA GLU A 368 22.97 -1.47 57.82
C GLU A 368 21.66 -1.30 57.03
N THR A 369 21.74 -0.90 55.76
CA THR A 369 20.54 -0.78 54.92
C THR A 369 20.41 -2.00 54.04
N VAL A 370 19.29 -2.72 54.20
CA VAL A 370 18.89 -3.83 53.34
C VAL A 370 17.87 -3.30 52.34
N THR A 371 18.08 -3.49 51.04
CA THR A 371 17.14 -3.00 50.02
C THR A 371 17.13 -3.88 48.77
N GLY A 372 15.95 -4.07 48.19
CA GLY A 372 15.78 -4.83 46.96
C GLY A 372 14.36 -5.36 46.76
N ALA A 373 14.16 -6.02 45.63
CA ALA A 373 12.89 -6.67 45.30
C ALA A 373 12.66 -7.92 46.16
N SER A 374 11.40 -8.21 46.48
CA SER A 374 11.06 -9.41 47.25
C SER A 374 11.54 -10.70 46.57
N GLY A 375 12.09 -11.63 47.36
CA GLY A 375 12.68 -12.88 46.86
C GLY A 375 14.08 -12.75 46.27
N SER A 376 14.62 -11.53 46.13
CA SER A 376 16.02 -11.33 45.75
C SER A 376 16.97 -11.66 46.91
N ALA A 377 18.20 -12.07 46.59
CA ALA A 377 19.24 -12.32 47.58
C ALA A 377 19.56 -11.07 48.43
N ALA A 378 19.33 -9.87 47.88
CA ALA A 378 19.56 -8.59 48.56
C ALA A 378 18.58 -8.31 49.71
N VAL A 379 17.49 -9.08 49.84
CA VAL A 379 16.51 -8.95 50.93
C VAL A 379 16.10 -10.30 51.53
N SER A 380 16.82 -11.39 51.21
CA SER A 380 16.48 -12.75 51.66
C SER A 380 17.58 -13.31 52.55
N ARG A 381 17.29 -13.47 53.85
CA ARG A 381 18.24 -13.91 54.89
C ARG A 381 19.56 -13.14 54.83
N VAL A 382 19.47 -11.82 54.72
CA VAL A 382 20.65 -10.96 54.71
C VAL A 382 21.23 -10.90 56.12
N PRO A 383 22.52 -11.20 56.33
CA PRO A 383 23.15 -11.01 57.62
C PRO A 383 23.24 -9.52 57.93
N VAL A 384 22.73 -9.09 59.08
CA VAL A 384 22.71 -7.69 59.48
C VAL A 384 23.16 -7.54 60.95
N PRO A 385 23.78 -6.41 61.34
CA PRO A 385 24.09 -6.14 62.74
C PRO A 385 22.84 -6.13 63.62
N VAL A 386 23.00 -6.39 64.92
CA VAL A 386 21.90 -6.21 65.87
C VAL A 386 21.47 -4.75 65.93
N GLY A 387 20.16 -4.52 66.02
CA GLY A 387 19.60 -3.17 66.12
C GLY A 387 18.20 -3.03 65.53
N ASP A 388 17.75 -1.79 65.45
CA ASP A 388 16.44 -1.43 64.93
C ASP A 388 16.51 -1.04 63.45
N TYR A 389 15.57 -1.55 62.65
CA TYR A 389 15.48 -1.33 61.21
C TYR A 389 14.11 -0.78 60.85
N ALA A 390 14.08 0.42 60.28
CA ALA A 390 12.87 1.06 59.75
C ALA A 390 12.52 0.47 58.38
N LEU A 391 11.33 -0.11 58.28
CA LEU A 391 10.78 -0.80 57.13
C LEU A 391 10.02 0.18 56.23
N ALA A 392 10.25 0.08 54.93
CA ALA A 392 9.55 0.87 53.92
C ALA A 392 9.39 0.08 52.62
N GLU A 393 8.38 0.43 51.83
CA GLU A 393 8.24 -0.02 50.45
C GLU A 393 8.06 1.17 49.50
N ALA A 394 8.56 1.03 48.27
CA ALA A 394 8.52 2.06 47.24
C ALA A 394 8.39 1.45 45.84
N ASP A 395 8.24 2.34 44.85
CA ASP A 395 8.30 2.05 43.40
C ASP A 395 7.24 1.09 42.84
N GLY A 396 6.22 0.76 43.64
CA GLY A 396 5.12 -0.10 43.20
C GLY A 396 4.18 0.57 42.18
N PRO A 397 3.44 -0.24 41.39
CA PRO A 397 2.39 0.26 40.51
C PRO A 397 1.32 1.09 41.24
N ALA A 398 0.73 2.05 40.53
CA ALA A 398 -0.35 2.88 41.07
C ALA A 398 -1.63 2.05 41.33
N GLY A 399 -2.48 2.53 42.24
CA GLY A 399 -3.76 1.90 42.55
C GLY A 399 -3.70 0.81 43.62
N TYR A 400 -2.59 0.69 44.36
CA TYR A 400 -2.45 -0.23 45.48
C TYR A 400 -2.34 0.53 46.80
N ALA A 401 -3.03 0.04 47.84
CA ALA A 401 -2.87 0.51 49.20
C ALA A 401 -1.96 -0.43 50.00
N ALA A 402 -1.02 0.16 50.75
CA ALA A 402 -0.11 -0.56 51.62
C ALA A 402 -0.75 -0.93 52.95
N GLY A 403 -0.73 -2.22 53.30
CA GLY A 403 -1.09 -2.70 54.62
C GLY A 403 0.03 -2.48 55.65
N PRO A 404 -0.23 -2.75 56.95
CA PRO A 404 0.81 -2.70 57.97
C PRO A 404 1.85 -3.81 57.78
N TRP A 405 3.08 -3.56 58.22
CA TRP A 405 4.12 -4.59 58.29
C TRP A 405 3.78 -5.67 59.33
N SER A 406 4.21 -6.90 59.06
CA SER A 406 4.12 -8.02 60.00
C SER A 406 5.45 -8.76 60.03
N CYS A 407 6.10 -8.84 61.19
CA CYS A 407 7.39 -9.51 61.35
C CYS A 407 7.28 -10.74 62.25
N THR A 408 8.03 -11.78 61.90
CA THR A 408 8.28 -12.98 62.71
C THR A 408 9.76 -13.02 63.08
N GLY A 409 10.10 -13.54 64.25
CA GLY A 409 11.50 -13.65 64.72
C GLY A 409 12.10 -12.35 65.29
N GLY A 410 11.43 -11.21 65.15
CA GLY A 410 11.84 -9.91 65.70
C GLY A 410 10.65 -9.13 66.29
N ALA A 411 10.94 -8.19 67.20
CA ALA A 411 9.91 -7.32 67.77
C ALA A 411 9.60 -6.16 66.81
N LEU A 412 8.33 -5.97 66.43
CA LEU A 412 7.89 -4.91 65.53
C LEU A 412 7.15 -3.81 66.31
N ALA A 413 7.55 -2.56 66.11
CA ALA A 413 6.89 -1.37 66.62
C ALA A 413 6.56 -0.41 65.47
N THR A 414 5.28 -0.36 65.07
CA THR A 414 4.83 0.34 63.85
C THR A 414 5.56 -0.22 62.63
N ASP A 415 6.47 0.54 62.03
CA ASP A 415 7.27 0.12 60.88
C ASP A 415 8.75 -0.11 61.24
N THR A 416 9.10 -0.24 62.52
CA THR A 416 10.49 -0.51 62.95
C THR A 416 10.60 -1.88 63.59
N VAL A 417 11.47 -2.74 63.04
CA VAL A 417 11.74 -4.08 63.58
C VAL A 417 13.09 -4.13 64.30
N THR A 418 13.12 -4.70 65.50
CA THR A 418 14.35 -4.98 66.25
C THR A 418 14.89 -6.36 65.91
N VAL A 419 16.10 -6.41 65.35
CA VAL A 419 16.86 -7.64 65.05
C VAL A 419 17.85 -7.92 66.17
N GLY A 420 17.67 -9.07 66.85
CA GLY A 420 18.55 -9.53 67.92
C GLY A 420 19.69 -10.44 67.42
N ALA A 421 20.67 -10.71 68.30
CA ALA A 421 21.77 -11.62 68.00
C ALA A 421 21.24 -13.04 67.72
N GLY A 422 21.63 -13.61 66.58
CA GLY A 422 21.20 -14.93 66.10
C GLY A 422 19.73 -15.01 65.66
N ALA A 423 18.98 -13.90 65.67
CA ALA A 423 17.58 -13.90 65.28
C ALA A 423 17.42 -14.08 63.75
N ASP A 424 16.44 -14.86 63.32
CA ASP A 424 16.03 -14.98 61.92
C ASP A 424 14.68 -14.27 61.74
N VAL A 425 14.74 -13.03 61.25
CA VAL A 425 13.60 -12.12 61.17
C VAL A 425 13.04 -12.10 59.75
N THR A 426 11.74 -12.35 59.60
CA THR A 426 11.03 -12.18 58.33
C THR A 426 9.91 -11.17 58.48
N CYS A 427 9.97 -10.08 57.73
CA CYS A 427 8.99 -9.00 57.71
C CYS A 427 8.22 -9.00 56.39
N THR A 428 6.90 -8.94 56.46
CA THR A 428 5.99 -8.99 55.29
C THR A 428 5.11 -7.75 55.24
N VAL A 429 4.95 -7.17 54.05
CA VAL A 429 3.95 -6.12 53.76
C VAL A 429 3.02 -6.57 52.63
N THR A 430 1.72 -6.46 52.85
CA THR A 430 0.68 -6.83 51.85
C THR A 430 0.08 -5.59 51.22
N ASN A 431 0.09 -5.51 49.88
CA ASN A 431 -0.61 -4.47 49.15
C ASN A 431 -1.87 -5.02 48.50
N THR A 432 -2.96 -4.26 48.61
CA THR A 432 -4.25 -4.62 48.03
C THR A 432 -4.56 -3.68 46.87
N LEU A 433 -4.98 -4.23 45.74
CA LEU A 433 -5.45 -3.44 44.60
C LEU A 433 -6.75 -2.71 44.99
N GLU A 434 -6.76 -1.39 44.83
CA GLU A 434 -7.88 -0.49 45.12
C GLU A 434 -8.25 0.31 43.87
N VAL A 435 -8.52 -0.37 42.75
CA VAL A 435 -9.11 0.23 41.54
C VAL A 435 -10.32 -0.56 41.10
N GLY A 436 -11.30 0.12 40.52
CA GLY A 436 -12.40 -0.50 39.76
C GLY A 436 -12.21 -0.31 38.25
N GLN A 437 -13.14 -0.83 37.48
CA GLN A 437 -13.22 -0.61 36.04
C GLN A 437 -14.53 0.07 35.68
N LEU A 438 -14.48 1.04 34.77
CA LEU A 438 -15.64 1.74 34.26
C LEU A 438 -15.67 1.69 32.73
N THR A 439 -16.80 1.26 32.18
CA THR A 439 -17.09 1.25 30.75
C THR A 439 -18.29 2.13 30.44
N LEU A 440 -18.15 3.07 29.50
CA LEU A 440 -19.25 3.92 29.03
C LEU A 440 -19.69 3.49 27.64
N VAL A 441 -21.00 3.27 27.47
CA VAL A 441 -21.60 2.79 26.23
C VAL A 441 -22.66 3.77 25.74
N LYS A 442 -22.54 4.16 24.47
CA LYS A 442 -23.58 4.92 23.77
C LYS A 442 -24.45 3.97 22.97
N ASN A 443 -25.74 3.96 23.27
CA ASN A 443 -26.75 3.35 22.41
C ASN A 443 -27.53 4.45 21.68
N VAL A 444 -27.77 4.27 20.38
CA VAL A 444 -28.51 5.23 19.55
C VAL A 444 -29.61 4.49 18.80
N VAL A 445 -30.85 4.95 18.96
CA VAL A 445 -32.04 4.34 18.35
C VAL A 445 -32.60 5.28 17.29
N ASN A 446 -32.30 4.96 16.03
CA ASN A 446 -32.70 5.74 14.84
C ASN A 446 -33.96 5.21 14.15
N ALA A 447 -34.96 4.80 14.93
CA ALA A 447 -36.27 4.48 14.37
C ALA A 447 -36.81 5.73 13.67
N GLY A 448 -37.10 5.66 12.36
CA GLY A 448 -37.49 6.83 11.56
C GLY A 448 -36.34 7.61 10.94
N GLY A 449 -35.15 7.02 10.80
CA GLY A 449 -34.11 7.53 9.89
C GLY A 449 -33.11 8.51 10.49
N GLY A 450 -33.00 8.58 11.82
CA GLY A 450 -32.01 9.44 12.51
C GLY A 450 -30.58 9.25 11.96
N PRO A 451 -29.80 10.34 11.75
CA PRO A 451 -28.52 10.25 11.04
C PRO A 451 -27.31 9.95 11.94
N LEU A 452 -27.42 10.11 13.26
CA LEU A 452 -26.28 10.03 14.17
C LEU A 452 -26.05 8.59 14.64
N THR A 453 -24.79 8.27 14.89
CA THR A 453 -24.32 6.98 15.38
C THR A 453 -23.76 7.12 16.79
N ALA A 454 -23.45 6.00 17.45
CA ALA A 454 -22.81 6.00 18.76
C ALA A 454 -21.46 6.75 18.81
N GLN A 455 -20.79 6.93 17.66
CA GLN A 455 -19.50 7.62 17.56
C GLN A 455 -19.64 9.15 17.52
N ASP A 456 -20.83 9.67 17.25
CA ASP A 456 -21.11 11.12 17.19
C ASP A 456 -21.34 11.74 18.58
N TRP A 457 -21.25 10.92 19.63
CA TRP A 457 -21.43 11.32 21.02
C TRP A 457 -20.13 11.10 21.80
N GLU A 458 -19.68 12.15 22.48
CA GLU A 458 -18.61 12.06 23.48
C GLU A 458 -19.24 11.73 24.84
N LEU A 459 -18.75 10.65 25.46
CA LEU A 459 -19.16 10.20 26.79
C LEU A 459 -18.10 10.62 27.79
N THR A 460 -18.53 11.14 28.94
CA THR A 460 -17.63 11.55 30.01
C THR A 460 -18.10 10.97 31.34
N ALA A 461 -17.16 10.49 32.14
CA ALA A 461 -17.36 10.22 33.56
C ALA A 461 -16.32 11.01 34.37
N ARG A 462 -16.80 11.76 35.38
CA ARG A 462 -15.98 12.68 36.16
C ARG A 462 -16.16 12.41 37.65
N SER A 463 -15.06 12.26 38.37
CA SER A 463 -14.96 12.32 39.83
C SER A 463 -14.08 13.52 40.24
N ALA A 464 -13.75 13.63 41.53
CA ALA A 464 -12.88 14.70 42.03
C ALA A 464 -11.48 14.67 41.39
N ASP A 465 -10.91 13.47 41.23
CA ASP A 465 -9.51 13.27 40.83
C ASP A 465 -9.36 12.58 39.46
N THR A 466 -10.46 12.08 38.87
CA THR A 466 -10.44 11.34 37.60
C THR A 466 -11.46 11.88 36.60
N VAL A 467 -11.04 12.01 35.34
CA VAL A 467 -11.93 12.27 34.20
C VAL A 467 -11.58 11.29 33.09
N ILE A 468 -12.56 10.48 32.69
CA ILE A 468 -12.47 9.69 31.46
C ILE A 468 -13.43 10.29 30.43
N SER A 469 -12.96 10.47 29.20
CA SER A 469 -13.76 11.02 28.12
C SER A 469 -13.40 10.40 26.78
N GLY A 470 -14.42 10.08 25.98
CA GLY A 470 -14.24 9.55 24.63
C GLY A 470 -15.54 9.00 24.05
N ALA A 471 -15.47 8.63 22.77
CA ALA A 471 -16.56 7.94 22.10
C ALA A 471 -16.69 6.49 22.62
N SER A 472 -17.91 5.95 22.53
CA SER A 472 -18.22 4.56 22.89
C SER A 472 -17.30 3.57 22.18
N GLY A 473 -16.72 2.62 22.92
CA GLY A 473 -15.77 1.64 22.40
C GLY A 473 -14.32 2.13 22.24
N SER A 474 -14.03 3.41 22.56
CA SER A 474 -12.65 3.87 22.62
C SER A 474 -11.95 3.34 23.88
N GLY A 475 -10.63 3.11 23.80
CA GLY A 475 -9.85 2.61 24.94
C GLY A 475 -9.81 3.55 26.16
N LYS A 476 -10.26 4.80 26.02
CA LYS A 476 -10.39 5.75 27.13
C LYS A 476 -11.62 5.52 27.99
N VAL A 477 -12.67 4.90 27.43
CA VAL A 477 -13.96 4.67 28.11
C VAL A 477 -14.39 3.21 28.08
N SER A 478 -13.50 2.30 27.66
CA SER A 478 -13.74 0.85 27.65
C SER A 478 -12.76 0.20 28.62
N PHE A 479 -13.28 -0.47 29.65
CA PHE A 479 -12.47 -1.06 30.71
C PHE A 479 -11.47 -0.06 31.32
N ALA A 480 -11.89 1.20 31.50
CA ALA A 480 -11.02 2.22 32.04
C ALA A 480 -10.78 1.92 33.52
N ALA A 481 -9.52 1.72 33.92
CA ALA A 481 -9.15 1.60 35.32
C ALA A 481 -9.36 2.95 36.02
N VAL A 482 -10.18 2.96 37.07
CA VAL A 482 -10.54 4.16 37.81
C VAL A 482 -10.37 3.94 39.30
N ALA A 483 -10.00 5.02 40.01
CA ALA A 483 -10.03 4.99 41.47
C ALA A 483 -11.48 4.81 41.95
N PRO A 484 -11.72 4.09 43.05
CA PRO A 484 -13.03 3.93 43.64
C PRO A 484 -13.66 5.28 44.00
N GLY A 485 -14.96 5.39 43.83
CA GLY A 485 -15.72 6.58 44.18
C GLY A 485 -16.90 6.83 43.25
N THR A 486 -17.56 7.96 43.47
CA THR A 486 -18.72 8.38 42.69
C THR A 486 -18.30 9.17 41.46
N PHE A 487 -18.82 8.76 40.30
CA PHE A 487 -18.65 9.43 39.01
C PHE A 487 -19.94 10.08 38.57
N THR A 488 -19.87 11.34 38.15
CA THR A 488 -20.94 12.01 37.40
C THR A 488 -20.76 11.71 35.91
N LEU A 489 -21.82 11.23 35.28
CA LEU A 489 -21.88 10.81 33.88
C LEU A 489 -22.51 11.91 33.03
N SER A 490 -21.96 12.14 31.84
CA SER A 490 -22.55 13.08 30.89
C SER A 490 -22.25 12.65 29.46
N GLU A 491 -23.12 13.05 28.54
CA GLU A 491 -22.91 12.90 27.11
C GLU A 491 -23.07 14.23 26.39
N ALA A 492 -22.33 14.41 25.30
CA ALA A 492 -22.46 15.58 24.43
C ALA A 492 -22.24 15.19 22.97
N SER A 493 -22.90 15.89 22.06
CA SER A 493 -22.63 15.81 20.62
C SER A 493 -22.50 17.22 20.07
N THR A 494 -21.60 17.39 19.11
CA THR A 494 -21.41 18.64 18.37
C THR A 494 -22.20 18.67 17.06
N ALA A 495 -22.88 17.56 16.71
CA ALA A 495 -23.70 17.48 15.52
C ALA A 495 -24.94 18.38 15.65
N PRO A 496 -25.30 19.18 14.63
CA PRO A 496 -26.49 20.03 14.66
C PRO A 496 -27.80 19.28 14.96
N GLU A 497 -27.90 18.03 14.52
CA GLU A 497 -29.06 17.16 14.65
C GLU A 497 -29.21 16.56 16.07
N ALA A 498 -28.24 16.77 16.96
CA ALA A 498 -28.26 16.22 18.31
C ALA A 498 -29.47 16.72 19.13
N GLY A 499 -29.96 17.94 18.85
CA GLY A 499 -31.16 18.49 19.49
C GLY A 499 -32.45 17.71 19.19
N SER A 500 -32.45 16.89 18.15
CA SER A 500 -33.58 16.04 17.74
C SER A 500 -33.47 14.60 18.29
N TYR A 501 -32.56 14.40 19.26
CA TYR A 501 -32.47 13.18 20.06
C TYR A 501 -32.87 13.47 21.50
N THR A 502 -33.68 12.58 22.07
CA THR A 502 -33.97 12.58 23.51
C THR A 502 -33.14 11.50 24.19
N SER A 503 -32.43 11.87 25.26
CA SER A 503 -31.73 10.92 26.13
C SER A 503 -32.72 10.23 27.06
N GLU A 504 -32.64 8.90 27.15
CA GLU A 504 -33.44 8.07 28.07
C GLU A 504 -32.79 7.93 29.46
N GLY A 505 -31.65 8.62 29.69
CA GLY A 505 -30.86 8.53 30.91
C GLY A 505 -29.85 7.38 30.92
N TRP A 506 -28.96 7.42 31.91
CA TRP A 506 -27.94 6.39 32.12
C TRP A 506 -28.45 5.21 32.95
N SER A 507 -28.03 4.01 32.57
CA SER A 507 -28.22 2.75 33.29
C SER A 507 -26.87 2.08 33.49
N CYS A 508 -26.47 1.86 34.74
CA CYS A 508 -25.20 1.23 35.08
C CYS A 508 -25.41 -0.12 35.75
N VAL A 509 -24.66 -1.12 35.29
CA VAL A 509 -24.67 -2.48 35.85
C VAL A 509 -23.26 -2.96 36.17
N ASP A 510 -23.12 -3.84 37.15
CA ASP A 510 -21.89 -4.60 37.39
C ASP A 510 -21.69 -5.71 36.34
N ASP A 511 -20.60 -6.48 36.47
CA ASP A 511 -20.29 -7.62 35.60
C ASP A 511 -21.32 -8.77 35.69
N GLU A 512 -22.05 -8.86 36.80
CA GLU A 512 -23.16 -9.80 37.00
C GLU A 512 -24.50 -9.30 36.39
N GLY A 513 -24.53 -8.05 35.91
CA GLY A 513 -25.72 -7.40 35.37
C GLY A 513 -26.65 -6.80 36.43
N THR A 514 -26.21 -6.71 37.69
CA THR A 514 -26.93 -6.07 38.78
C THR A 514 -26.91 -4.55 38.60
N PRO A 515 -28.04 -3.84 38.72
CA PRO A 515 -28.04 -2.39 38.67
C PRO A 515 -27.27 -1.77 39.84
N VAL A 516 -26.25 -0.96 39.53
CA VAL A 516 -25.39 -0.25 40.50
C VAL A 516 -25.52 1.26 40.43
N GLY A 517 -26.25 1.78 39.42
CA GLY A 517 -26.55 3.20 39.31
C GLY A 517 -27.63 3.48 38.26
N THR A 518 -28.48 4.48 38.54
CA THR A 518 -29.47 5.00 37.59
C THR A 518 -29.41 6.52 37.57
N GLY A 519 -29.49 7.13 36.39
CA GLY A 519 -29.29 8.57 36.22
C GLY A 519 -27.81 8.96 36.11
N ASP A 520 -27.50 10.24 36.19
CA ASP A 520 -26.19 10.80 35.82
C ASP A 520 -25.07 10.54 36.85
N THR A 521 -25.21 9.56 37.74
CA THR A 521 -24.21 9.22 38.75
C THR A 521 -24.09 7.73 38.97
N VAL A 522 -22.87 7.24 39.17
CA VAL A 522 -22.57 5.85 39.51
C VAL A 522 -21.46 5.76 40.55
N GLU A 523 -21.56 4.83 41.49
CA GLU A 523 -20.49 4.50 42.43
C GLU A 523 -19.71 3.30 41.87
N VAL A 524 -18.39 3.39 41.85
CA VAL A 524 -17.49 2.29 41.46
C VAL A 524 -16.66 1.92 42.69
N VAL A 525 -16.69 0.66 43.12
CA VAL A 525 -15.91 0.19 44.27
C VAL A 525 -14.65 -0.59 43.83
N PRO A 526 -13.69 -0.88 44.72
CA PRO A 526 -12.52 -1.68 44.37
C PRO A 526 -12.89 -3.04 43.77
N LEU A 527 -12.16 -3.46 42.74
CA LEU A 527 -12.30 -4.76 42.05
C LEU A 527 -13.64 -4.97 41.33
N GLU A 528 -14.53 -3.99 41.36
CA GLU A 528 -15.78 -3.99 40.61
C GLU A 528 -15.53 -3.50 39.18
N SER A 529 -16.25 -4.07 38.23
CA SER A 529 -16.32 -3.58 36.86
C SER A 529 -17.77 -3.17 36.57
N VAL A 530 -17.93 -1.93 36.13
CA VAL A 530 -19.23 -1.29 35.92
C VAL A 530 -19.38 -0.85 34.47
N ILE A 531 -20.51 -1.20 33.86
CA ILE A 531 -20.89 -0.80 32.51
C ILE A 531 -22.08 0.15 32.57
N CYS A 532 -21.85 1.41 32.20
CA CYS A 532 -22.87 2.45 32.12
C CYS A 532 -23.28 2.69 30.67
N THR A 533 -24.56 2.49 30.37
CA THR A 533 -25.15 2.70 29.04
C THR A 533 -26.10 3.88 29.05
N VAL A 534 -25.99 4.77 28.07
CA VAL A 534 -26.98 5.83 27.82
C VAL A 534 -27.58 5.70 26.42
N THR A 535 -28.92 5.70 26.35
CA THR A 535 -29.66 5.54 25.09
C THR A 535 -30.23 6.85 24.61
N ASN A 536 -29.92 7.24 23.36
CA ASN A 536 -30.56 8.37 22.70
C ASN A 536 -31.51 7.89 21.61
N ARG A 537 -32.72 8.45 21.59
CA ARG A 537 -33.76 8.13 20.62
C ARG A 537 -34.04 9.32 19.73
N TRP A 538 -34.02 9.07 18.43
CA TRP A 538 -34.46 10.03 17.41
C TRP A 538 -35.94 10.35 17.56
N THR A 539 -36.29 11.63 17.68
CA THR A 539 -37.69 12.07 17.91
C THR A 539 -38.41 12.55 16.66
N GLU A 540 -37.68 12.85 15.60
CA GLU A 540 -38.25 13.23 14.31
C GLU A 540 -38.63 11.99 13.49
N SER A 541 -39.09 12.22 12.26
CA SER A 541 -39.47 11.19 11.29
C SER A 541 -38.88 11.53 9.92
N THR A 542 -38.91 10.59 8.99
CA THR A 542 -38.56 10.86 7.60
C THR A 542 -39.79 10.85 6.72
N LEU A 543 -39.82 11.74 5.73
CA LEU A 543 -40.87 11.83 4.72
C LEU A 543 -40.28 11.68 3.32
N THR A 544 -40.84 10.75 2.55
CA THR A 544 -40.52 10.53 1.14
C THR A 544 -41.75 10.76 0.28
N LEU A 545 -41.68 11.67 -0.69
CA LEU A 545 -42.72 11.91 -1.67
C LEU A 545 -42.32 11.27 -3.00
N ARG A 546 -43.17 10.38 -3.53
CA ARG A 546 -42.96 9.71 -4.81
C ARG A 546 -44.07 10.03 -5.79
N LYS A 547 -43.69 10.10 -7.06
CA LYS A 547 -44.64 10.25 -8.15
C LYS A 547 -44.70 8.98 -8.97
N GLN A 548 -45.93 8.55 -9.25
CA GLN A 548 -46.25 7.56 -10.26
C GLN A 548 -47.11 8.19 -11.34
N VAL A 549 -46.92 7.71 -12.57
CA VAL A 549 -47.66 8.17 -13.74
C VAL A 549 -48.15 6.94 -14.47
N ALA A 550 -49.45 6.80 -14.56
CA ALA A 550 -50.13 5.71 -15.23
C ALA A 550 -50.70 6.21 -16.56
N SER A 551 -50.59 5.40 -17.61
CA SER A 551 -51.26 5.66 -18.88
C SER A 551 -51.86 4.39 -19.44
N ALA A 552 -53.08 4.48 -19.97
CA ALA A 552 -53.73 3.38 -20.68
C ALA A 552 -53.07 3.12 -22.05
N PHE A 553 -52.58 4.19 -22.70
CA PHE A 553 -51.97 4.15 -24.03
C PHE A 553 -50.74 5.06 -24.11
N GLY A 554 -49.80 4.71 -25.00
CA GLY A 554 -48.58 5.50 -25.20
C GLY A 554 -47.65 5.52 -23.97
N THR A 555 -46.58 6.29 -24.08
CA THR A 555 -45.60 6.44 -23.01
C THR A 555 -46.06 7.55 -22.06
N PRO A 556 -46.27 7.27 -20.76
CA PRO A 556 -46.60 8.31 -19.79
C PRO A 556 -45.45 9.32 -19.68
N ALA A 557 -45.77 10.56 -19.30
CA ALA A 557 -44.76 11.56 -18.97
C ALA A 557 -43.89 11.08 -17.79
N LEU A 558 -42.63 11.52 -17.78
CA LEU A 558 -41.70 11.16 -16.71
C LEU A 558 -42.19 11.74 -15.37
N PRO A 559 -42.15 10.96 -14.27
CA PRO A 559 -42.56 11.45 -12.95
C PRO A 559 -41.85 12.74 -12.51
N SER A 560 -40.61 12.95 -12.96
CA SER A 560 -39.82 14.16 -12.69
C SER A 560 -40.37 15.45 -13.31
N ALA A 561 -41.39 15.38 -14.17
CA ALA A 561 -42.06 16.55 -14.73
C ALA A 561 -42.89 17.31 -13.67
N TRP A 562 -43.22 16.67 -12.56
CA TRP A 562 -43.96 17.26 -11.44
C TRP A 562 -43.04 17.60 -10.27
N THR A 563 -43.38 18.68 -9.57
CA THR A 563 -42.79 19.06 -8.27
C THR A 563 -43.74 18.65 -7.17
N LEU A 564 -43.25 17.83 -6.24
CA LEU A 564 -44.01 17.40 -5.07
C LEU A 564 -43.66 18.28 -3.88
N THR A 565 -44.65 18.59 -3.06
CA THR A 565 -44.48 19.39 -1.85
C THR A 565 -45.15 18.74 -0.64
N ALA A 566 -44.61 19.00 0.53
CA ALA A 566 -45.25 18.77 1.81
C ALA A 566 -44.93 19.94 2.75
N THR A 567 -45.93 20.52 3.42
CA THR A 567 -45.73 21.62 4.38
C THR A 567 -46.60 21.45 5.62
N ASP A 568 -46.05 21.75 6.79
CA ASP A 568 -46.78 21.87 8.07
C ASP A 568 -47.15 23.33 8.40
N GLY A 569 -46.88 24.27 7.49
CA GLY A 569 -47.06 25.70 7.66
C GLY A 569 -45.82 26.45 8.16
N ALA A 570 -44.84 25.77 8.75
CA ALA A 570 -43.58 26.35 9.20
C ALA A 570 -42.39 25.89 8.33
N ALA A 571 -42.34 24.60 8.03
CA ALA A 571 -41.36 23.96 7.17
C ALA A 571 -41.99 23.50 5.85
N THR A 572 -41.15 23.27 4.85
CA THR A 572 -41.57 22.77 3.54
C THR A 572 -40.52 21.82 2.99
N VAL A 573 -40.96 20.62 2.60
CA VAL A 573 -40.24 19.67 1.77
C VAL A 573 -40.72 19.88 0.34
N SER A 574 -39.83 20.18 -0.60
CA SER A 574 -40.21 20.48 -1.98
C SER A 574 -39.11 20.12 -2.96
N GLY A 575 -39.49 19.55 -4.10
CA GLY A 575 -38.56 19.28 -5.19
C GLY A 575 -39.18 18.45 -6.32
N PRO A 576 -38.45 18.26 -7.42
CA PRO A 576 -38.87 17.35 -8.49
C PRO A 576 -39.15 15.97 -7.91
N ALA A 577 -40.18 15.29 -8.42
CA ALA A 577 -40.55 14.00 -7.87
C ALA A 577 -39.40 12.99 -7.92
N ASN A 578 -39.29 12.19 -6.86
CA ASN A 578 -38.22 11.20 -6.67
C ASN A 578 -36.80 11.79 -6.60
N SER A 579 -36.66 13.11 -6.38
CA SER A 579 -35.37 13.75 -6.13
C SER A 579 -34.92 13.56 -4.67
N PRO A 580 -33.62 13.74 -4.38
CA PRO A 580 -33.12 13.72 -3.00
C PRO A 580 -33.81 14.74 -2.08
N ALA A 581 -34.26 15.89 -2.62
CA ALA A 581 -34.94 16.93 -1.85
C ALA A 581 -36.29 16.49 -1.26
N VAL A 582 -36.91 15.45 -1.82
CA VAL A 582 -38.19 14.88 -1.36
C VAL A 582 -38.06 13.42 -0.95
N THR A 583 -36.84 12.93 -0.71
CA THR A 583 -36.57 11.55 -0.31
C THR A 583 -35.92 11.52 1.06
N GLN A 584 -36.51 10.77 2.00
CA GLN A 584 -36.04 10.65 3.39
C GLN A 584 -35.77 12.02 4.05
N ALA A 585 -36.59 13.02 3.75
CA ALA A 585 -36.45 14.35 4.35
C ALA A 585 -36.82 14.26 5.83
N ALA A 586 -35.94 14.73 6.71
CA ALA A 586 -36.22 14.82 8.14
C ALA A 586 -37.35 15.83 8.38
N VAL A 587 -38.38 15.40 9.10
CA VAL A 587 -39.58 16.18 9.38
C VAL A 587 -40.03 15.98 10.83
N ALA A 588 -40.60 17.04 11.40
CA ALA A 588 -41.25 16.95 12.69
C ALA A 588 -42.52 16.09 12.61
N PRO A 589 -42.86 15.34 13.67
CA PRO A 589 -44.13 14.64 13.76
C PRO A 589 -45.31 15.62 13.75
N GLY A 590 -46.40 15.27 13.08
CA GLY A 590 -47.56 16.14 12.96
C GLY A 590 -48.26 16.07 11.61
N ALA A 591 -49.12 17.06 11.35
CA ALA A 591 -49.90 17.15 10.13
C ALA A 591 -49.10 17.86 9.02
N TRP A 592 -48.92 17.19 7.89
CA TRP A 592 -48.25 17.73 6.70
C TRP A 592 -49.24 17.76 5.53
N THR A 593 -49.42 18.94 4.93
CA THR A 593 -50.23 19.14 3.73
C THR A 593 -49.37 18.86 2.50
N LEU A 594 -49.75 17.83 1.76
CA LEU A 594 -49.14 17.36 0.53
C LEU A 594 -49.64 18.16 -0.67
N GLY A 595 -48.80 18.31 -1.69
CA GLY A 595 -49.17 19.05 -2.89
C GLY A 595 -48.38 18.60 -4.11
N GLU A 596 -48.92 18.92 -5.28
CA GLU A 596 -48.29 18.74 -6.56
C GLU A 596 -48.46 20.00 -7.41
N THR A 597 -47.39 20.40 -8.08
CA THR A 597 -47.39 21.50 -9.05
C THR A 597 -46.57 21.15 -10.28
N GLY A 598 -46.85 21.83 -11.40
CA GLY A 598 -46.18 21.56 -12.68
C GLY A 598 -46.73 20.33 -13.40
N GLY A 599 -45.92 19.77 -14.30
CA GLY A 599 -46.29 18.67 -15.18
C GLY A 599 -47.04 19.09 -16.46
N PRO A 600 -47.11 18.20 -17.47
CA PRO A 600 -47.89 18.41 -18.68
C PRO A 600 -49.40 18.32 -18.41
N SER A 601 -50.20 18.96 -19.27
CA SER A 601 -51.66 18.81 -19.30
C SER A 601 -52.08 17.40 -19.71
N GLY A 602 -53.34 17.03 -19.45
CA GLY A 602 -53.90 15.72 -19.82
C GLY A 602 -53.66 14.63 -18.78
N TYR A 603 -53.46 14.99 -17.51
CA TYR A 603 -53.24 14.06 -16.41
C TYR A 603 -54.02 14.49 -15.17
N ASP A 604 -54.72 13.55 -14.55
CA ASP A 604 -55.49 13.78 -13.32
C ASP A 604 -54.88 13.03 -12.12
N PRO A 605 -54.78 13.65 -10.93
CA PRO A 605 -54.33 12.98 -9.72
C PRO A 605 -55.40 12.03 -9.16
N LEU A 606 -54.99 10.81 -8.85
CA LEU A 606 -55.84 9.78 -8.23
C LEU A 606 -55.85 9.84 -6.69
N GLY A 607 -55.15 10.82 -6.11
CA GLY A 607 -54.99 11.00 -4.67
C GLY A 607 -53.72 10.37 -4.09
N TRP A 608 -53.41 10.75 -2.84
CA TRP A 608 -52.22 10.31 -2.13
C TRP A 608 -52.43 8.98 -1.40
N ASN A 609 -51.42 8.10 -1.47
CA ASN A 609 -51.34 6.90 -0.67
C ASN A 609 -50.06 6.93 0.17
N CYS A 610 -50.19 6.86 1.49
CA CYS A 610 -49.04 6.91 2.40
C CYS A 610 -48.89 5.62 3.21
N SER A 611 -47.67 5.13 3.34
CA SER A 611 -47.26 4.11 4.31
C SER A 611 -46.50 4.74 5.46
N GLY A 612 -46.66 4.23 6.68
CA GLY A 612 -45.98 4.77 7.88
C GLY A 612 -46.69 5.97 8.52
N GLY A 613 -47.69 6.54 7.86
CA GLY A 613 -48.58 7.59 8.36
C GLY A 613 -50.00 7.43 7.81
N SER A 614 -50.98 8.10 8.41
CA SER A 614 -52.37 8.08 7.94
C SER A 614 -52.67 9.31 7.09
N VAL A 615 -53.21 9.13 5.89
CA VAL A 615 -53.55 10.22 4.96
C VAL A 615 -55.05 10.41 4.85
N SER A 616 -55.50 11.66 4.82
CA SER A 616 -56.90 12.06 4.60
C SER A 616 -56.94 13.27 3.67
N GLY A 617 -57.45 13.07 2.45
CA GLY A 617 -57.31 14.06 1.38
C GLY A 617 -55.83 14.31 1.09
N ASP A 618 -55.42 15.57 1.11
CA ASP A 618 -54.03 15.97 0.90
C ASP A 618 -53.25 16.15 2.21
N VAL A 619 -53.74 15.69 3.35
CA VAL A 619 -53.02 15.83 4.64
C VAL A 619 -52.58 14.46 5.16
N VAL A 620 -51.27 14.28 5.37
CA VAL A 620 -50.70 13.11 6.04
C VAL A 620 -50.38 13.44 7.51
N GLN A 621 -50.78 12.55 8.41
CA GLN A 621 -50.34 12.57 9.80
C GLN A 621 -49.06 11.74 9.92
N VAL A 622 -47.94 12.41 10.17
CA VAL A 622 -46.61 11.82 10.37
C VAL A 622 -46.46 11.47 11.86
N PRO A 623 -46.43 10.18 12.25
CA PRO A 623 -46.18 9.79 13.64
C PRO A 623 -44.71 10.01 14.00
N PRO A 624 -44.35 10.08 15.29
CA PRO A 624 -42.95 10.20 15.72
C PRO A 624 -42.13 8.94 15.41
N SER A 625 -40.84 9.13 15.09
CA SER A 625 -39.86 8.05 14.87
C SER A 625 -40.28 7.05 13.77
N LYS A 626 -40.91 7.53 12.69
CA LYS A 626 -41.38 6.72 11.55
C LYS A 626 -40.74 7.14 10.23
N ASP A 627 -40.60 6.17 9.34
CA ASP A 627 -40.34 6.42 7.91
C ASP A 627 -41.69 6.44 7.19
N VAL A 628 -42.05 7.60 6.67
CA VAL A 628 -43.32 7.85 5.97
C VAL A 628 -43.04 8.00 4.48
N VAL A 629 -43.71 7.19 3.67
CA VAL A 629 -43.61 7.25 2.21
C VAL A 629 -44.98 7.54 1.64
N CYS A 630 -45.13 8.65 0.96
CA CYS A 630 -46.36 9.06 0.29
C CYS A 630 -46.17 9.02 -1.23
N ILE A 631 -47.12 8.39 -1.92
CA ILE A 631 -47.11 8.22 -3.37
C ILE A 631 -48.34 8.91 -3.95
N LEU A 632 -48.13 9.81 -4.91
CA LEU A 632 -49.19 10.38 -5.73
C LEU A 632 -49.16 9.73 -7.11
N THR A 633 -50.29 9.22 -7.58
CA THR A 633 -50.43 8.67 -8.94
C THR A 633 -51.22 9.62 -9.80
N ASN A 634 -50.67 10.04 -10.94
CA ASN A 634 -51.46 10.67 -12.00
C ASN A 634 -51.81 9.66 -13.08
N ALA A 635 -53.07 9.66 -13.50
CA ALA A 635 -53.53 8.91 -14.66
C ALA A 635 -53.65 9.85 -15.86
N SER A 636 -53.17 9.41 -17.02
CA SER A 636 -53.39 10.13 -18.26
C SER A 636 -54.86 10.11 -18.66
N ILE A 637 -55.32 11.20 -19.25
CA ILE A 637 -56.63 11.32 -19.89
C ILE A 637 -56.44 10.89 -21.35
N THR A 638 -57.19 9.89 -21.79
CA THR A 638 -57.08 9.38 -23.17
C THR A 638 -57.70 10.39 -24.12
N PRO A 639 -57.03 10.80 -25.21
CA PRO A 639 -57.61 11.74 -26.16
C PRO A 639 -58.69 11.10 -27.04
N SER A 640 -59.58 11.94 -27.57
CA SER A 640 -60.66 11.57 -28.48
C SER A 640 -60.44 12.15 -29.88
N LEU A 641 -60.87 11.41 -30.91
CA LEU A 641 -60.89 11.84 -32.29
C LEU A 641 -62.28 11.65 -32.91
N THR A 642 -62.80 12.71 -33.52
CA THR A 642 -64.04 12.70 -34.30
C THR A 642 -63.76 13.10 -35.74
N LEU A 643 -64.17 12.30 -36.72
CA LEU A 643 -64.10 12.62 -38.14
C LEU A 643 -65.47 13.10 -38.65
N VAL A 644 -65.47 14.25 -39.32
CA VAL A 644 -66.68 14.88 -39.86
C VAL A 644 -66.56 15.03 -41.36
N LYS A 645 -67.63 14.71 -42.09
CA LYS A 645 -67.71 14.96 -43.53
C LYS A 645 -68.56 16.19 -43.82
N GLN A 646 -67.98 17.14 -44.56
CA GLN A 646 -68.70 18.24 -45.19
C GLN A 646 -68.68 18.08 -46.71
N VAL A 647 -69.83 18.29 -47.35
CA VAL A 647 -69.98 18.19 -48.82
C VAL A 647 -70.54 19.49 -49.35
N VAL A 648 -69.82 20.11 -50.28
CA VAL A 648 -70.20 21.34 -50.97
C VAL A 648 -70.53 21.00 -52.41
N ASN A 649 -71.82 20.75 -52.66
CA ASN A 649 -72.30 20.32 -53.99
C ASN A 649 -72.42 21.45 -55.02
N GLY A 650 -72.58 22.69 -54.57
CA GLY A 650 -73.10 23.76 -55.44
C GLY A 650 -74.43 23.35 -56.10
N GLU A 651 -74.72 23.88 -57.28
CA GLU A 651 -75.95 23.55 -58.02
C GLU A 651 -75.89 22.18 -58.75
N ARG A 652 -74.68 21.62 -58.89
CA ARG A 652 -74.41 20.48 -59.80
C ARG A 652 -74.12 19.16 -59.09
N GLY A 653 -73.45 19.20 -57.94
CA GLY A 653 -73.20 18.02 -57.14
C GLY A 653 -74.48 17.45 -56.52
N ARG A 654 -74.46 16.17 -56.16
CA ARG A 654 -75.59 15.47 -55.52
C ARG A 654 -75.19 14.57 -54.35
N ALA A 655 -73.89 14.43 -54.06
CA ALA A 655 -73.41 13.55 -53.00
C ALA A 655 -73.88 14.02 -51.62
N VAL A 656 -74.13 13.06 -50.73
CA VAL A 656 -74.41 13.30 -49.32
C VAL A 656 -73.19 12.88 -48.49
N PRO A 657 -73.03 13.38 -47.24
CA PRO A 657 -71.90 13.01 -46.39
C PRO A 657 -71.69 11.50 -46.20
N ALA A 658 -72.76 10.70 -46.27
CA ALA A 658 -72.70 9.24 -46.14
C ALA A 658 -72.10 8.53 -47.38
N ASP A 659 -71.98 9.21 -48.53
CA ASP A 659 -71.35 8.66 -49.73
C ASP A 659 -69.81 8.59 -49.63
N PHE A 660 -69.24 9.18 -48.57
CA PHE A 660 -67.81 9.20 -48.30
C PHE A 660 -67.48 8.34 -47.07
N GLU A 661 -66.45 7.51 -47.19
CA GLU A 661 -65.89 6.75 -46.07
C GLU A 661 -64.65 7.48 -45.54
N LEU A 662 -64.72 7.96 -44.30
CA LEU A 662 -63.62 8.68 -43.64
C LEU A 662 -62.66 7.68 -42.98
N LYS A 663 -61.36 7.91 -43.13
CA LYS A 663 -60.32 7.03 -42.59
C LYS A 663 -59.24 7.82 -41.87
N ALA A 664 -58.82 7.30 -40.73
CA ALA A 664 -57.64 7.80 -40.00
C ALA A 664 -56.72 6.64 -39.64
N ARG A 665 -55.41 6.87 -39.68
CA ARG A 665 -54.39 5.93 -39.19
C ARG A 665 -53.42 6.65 -38.27
N GLY A 666 -53.09 6.02 -37.15
CA GLY A 666 -52.14 6.55 -36.17
C GLY A 666 -51.32 5.47 -35.48
N PRO A 667 -50.72 5.79 -34.32
CA PRO A 667 -49.79 4.93 -33.61
C PRO A 667 -50.44 3.61 -33.15
N GLY A 668 -49.63 2.56 -32.98
CA GLY A 668 -50.09 1.31 -32.36
C GLY A 668 -51.16 0.55 -33.16
N ASN A 669 -51.22 0.74 -34.49
CA ASN A 669 -52.27 0.25 -35.38
C ASN A 669 -53.66 0.84 -35.12
N ALA A 670 -53.75 1.98 -34.43
CA ALA A 670 -54.97 2.76 -34.35
C ALA A 670 -55.44 3.10 -35.77
N ALA A 671 -56.64 2.63 -36.12
CA ALA A 671 -57.25 2.88 -37.40
C ALA A 671 -58.76 3.04 -37.22
N LEU A 672 -59.32 4.07 -37.85
CA LEU A 672 -60.74 4.34 -37.89
C LEU A 672 -61.21 4.29 -39.35
N SER A 673 -62.42 3.79 -39.57
CA SER A 673 -63.06 3.78 -40.90
C SER A 673 -64.57 3.83 -40.73
N GLY A 674 -65.23 4.77 -41.40
CA GLY A 674 -66.69 4.82 -41.39
C GLY A 674 -67.26 6.13 -41.94
N PRO A 675 -68.58 6.19 -42.17
CA PRO A 675 -69.24 7.42 -42.57
C PRO A 675 -69.30 8.40 -41.39
N SER A 676 -69.36 9.70 -41.72
CA SER A 676 -69.50 10.78 -40.73
C SER A 676 -70.68 10.54 -39.78
N GLY A 677 -70.45 10.70 -38.48
CA GLY A 677 -71.46 10.50 -37.42
C GLY A 677 -71.69 9.03 -37.01
N SER A 678 -70.94 8.07 -37.57
CA SER A 678 -70.94 6.69 -37.08
C SER A 678 -70.11 6.56 -35.79
N GLU A 679 -70.43 5.55 -34.98
CA GLU A 679 -69.69 5.23 -33.74
C GLU A 679 -68.22 4.88 -34.01
N PHE A 680 -67.88 4.46 -35.24
CA PHE A 680 -66.51 4.10 -35.62
C PHE A 680 -65.61 5.31 -35.93
N VAL A 681 -66.17 6.51 -35.99
CA VAL A 681 -65.42 7.75 -36.27
C VAL A 681 -65.83 8.92 -35.37
N THR A 682 -66.61 8.68 -34.31
CA THR A 682 -67.10 9.73 -33.39
C THR A 682 -66.63 9.45 -31.97
N ASP A 683 -66.02 10.44 -31.31
CA ASP A 683 -65.51 10.35 -29.93
C ASP A 683 -64.63 9.13 -29.69
N MET A 684 -63.79 8.79 -30.68
CA MET A 684 -62.96 7.59 -30.61
C MET A 684 -61.77 7.84 -29.69
N GLN A 685 -61.72 7.12 -28.58
CA GLN A 685 -60.57 7.13 -27.68
C GLN A 685 -59.39 6.38 -28.31
N LEU A 686 -58.30 7.10 -28.51
CA LEU A 686 -57.16 6.60 -29.26
C LEU A 686 -55.83 6.87 -28.55
N PRO A 687 -54.76 6.12 -28.87
CA PRO A 687 -53.42 6.44 -28.39
C PRO A 687 -53.01 7.86 -28.81
N PRO A 688 -52.32 8.63 -27.94
CA PRO A 688 -51.75 9.91 -28.35
C PRO A 688 -50.69 9.71 -29.44
N GLY A 689 -50.51 10.73 -30.28
CA GLY A 689 -49.53 10.80 -31.36
C GLY A 689 -50.12 11.24 -32.69
N ASP A 690 -49.40 10.94 -33.77
CA ASP A 690 -49.66 11.50 -35.10
C ASP A 690 -50.68 10.67 -35.89
N TYR A 691 -51.71 11.33 -36.41
CA TYR A 691 -52.77 10.75 -37.23
C TYR A 691 -52.78 11.36 -38.62
N ILE A 692 -52.80 10.48 -39.63
CA ILE A 692 -52.99 10.84 -41.03
C ILE A 692 -54.39 10.45 -41.49
N PHE A 693 -54.92 11.24 -42.43
CA PHE A 693 -56.30 11.12 -42.88
C PHE A 693 -56.39 10.76 -44.36
N SER A 694 -57.42 10.01 -44.70
CA SER A 694 -57.79 9.70 -46.09
C SER A 694 -59.30 9.51 -46.18
N GLU A 695 -59.85 9.57 -47.38
CA GLU A 695 -61.26 9.30 -47.62
C GLU A 695 -61.44 8.59 -48.96
N ASP A 696 -62.48 7.78 -49.07
CA ASP A 696 -62.96 7.23 -50.33
C ASP A 696 -64.34 7.81 -50.62
N GLY A 697 -64.62 8.19 -51.87
CA GLY A 697 -65.90 8.79 -52.24
C GLY A 697 -66.16 8.88 -53.75
N PRO A 698 -67.30 9.47 -54.17
CA PRO A 698 -67.68 9.59 -55.56
C PRO A 698 -66.70 10.44 -56.39
N SER A 699 -66.49 10.08 -57.65
CA SER A 699 -65.67 10.86 -58.58
C SER A 699 -66.25 12.26 -58.83
N GLY A 700 -65.38 13.26 -59.07
CA GLY A 700 -65.79 14.64 -59.37
C GLY A 700 -65.82 15.57 -58.16
N TYR A 701 -65.28 15.14 -57.03
CA TYR A 701 -65.07 15.95 -55.84
C TYR A 701 -63.57 16.10 -55.54
N GLU A 702 -63.17 17.28 -55.10
CA GLU A 702 -61.85 17.55 -54.54
C GLU A 702 -61.97 17.80 -53.04
N GLY A 703 -61.10 17.17 -52.25
CA GLY A 703 -61.16 17.15 -50.79
C GLY A 703 -59.99 17.89 -50.13
N GLU A 704 -60.29 18.53 -49.00
CA GLU A 704 -59.30 19.11 -48.07
C GLU A 704 -59.65 18.72 -46.63
N TRP A 705 -58.63 18.52 -45.79
CA TRP A 705 -58.78 18.22 -44.37
C TRP A 705 -58.42 19.41 -43.50
N SER A 706 -59.14 19.56 -42.40
CA SER A 706 -58.83 20.51 -41.33
C SER A 706 -59.12 19.89 -39.97
N CYS A 707 -58.31 20.16 -38.96
CA CYS A 707 -58.54 19.66 -37.60
C CYS A 707 -58.57 20.80 -36.59
N THR A 708 -59.44 20.69 -35.59
CA THR A 708 -59.51 21.58 -34.42
C THR A 708 -59.40 20.75 -33.14
N GLY A 709 -59.06 21.40 -32.03
CA GLY A 709 -58.90 20.73 -30.72
C GLY A 709 -57.57 19.98 -30.55
N THR A 710 -56.70 20.00 -31.57
CA THR A 710 -55.37 19.41 -31.55
C THR A 710 -54.43 20.18 -32.49
N ALA A 711 -53.12 19.90 -32.43
CA ALA A 711 -52.15 20.48 -33.35
C ALA A 711 -52.34 19.90 -34.76
N TRP A 712 -52.40 20.77 -35.78
CA TRP A 712 -52.60 20.41 -37.19
C TRP A 712 -51.58 21.13 -38.07
N ASP A 713 -50.81 20.37 -38.86
CA ASP A 713 -49.76 20.92 -39.73
C ASP A 713 -50.17 21.06 -41.21
N GLY A 714 -51.43 20.74 -41.54
CA GLY A 714 -51.94 20.68 -42.91
C GLY A 714 -52.04 19.27 -43.48
N THR A 715 -51.40 18.28 -42.85
CA THR A 715 -51.42 16.87 -43.28
C THR A 715 -51.67 15.90 -42.14
N THR A 716 -51.17 16.22 -40.95
CA THR A 716 -51.13 15.34 -39.78
C THR A 716 -51.73 16.07 -38.57
N ALA A 717 -52.55 15.35 -37.81
CA ALA A 717 -53.04 15.81 -36.50
C ALA A 717 -52.26 15.11 -35.38
N THR A 718 -51.70 15.86 -34.42
CA THR A 718 -50.90 15.31 -33.32
C THR A 718 -51.69 15.35 -32.01
N LEU A 719 -52.36 14.24 -31.69
CA LEU A 719 -53.19 14.12 -30.49
C LEU A 719 -52.34 14.03 -29.22
N GLY A 720 -52.40 15.06 -28.37
CA GLY A 720 -51.87 15.06 -27.00
C GLY A 720 -52.83 14.39 -26.02
N PHE A 721 -52.35 14.03 -24.82
CA PHE A 721 -53.22 13.49 -23.77
C PHE A 721 -54.33 14.48 -23.38
N GLY A 722 -55.56 14.00 -23.23
CA GLY A 722 -56.74 14.78 -22.86
C GLY A 722 -57.26 15.74 -23.92
N GLU A 723 -56.71 15.72 -25.14
CA GLU A 723 -57.24 16.51 -26.27
C GLU A 723 -58.50 15.87 -26.86
N ASP A 724 -59.42 16.71 -27.34
CA ASP A 724 -60.62 16.31 -28.07
C ASP A 724 -60.56 16.91 -29.47
N ALA A 725 -60.17 16.08 -30.44
CA ALA A 725 -59.87 16.50 -31.80
C ALA A 725 -61.08 16.28 -32.73
N ILE A 726 -61.44 17.30 -33.51
CA ILE A 726 -62.44 17.19 -34.57
C ILE A 726 -61.78 17.48 -35.91
N CYS A 727 -61.72 16.47 -36.77
CA CYS A 727 -61.12 16.56 -38.10
C CYS A 727 -62.20 16.48 -39.18
N THR A 728 -62.33 17.55 -39.97
CA THR A 728 -63.34 17.70 -41.01
C THR A 728 -62.73 17.53 -42.39
N ALA A 729 -63.24 16.56 -43.15
CA ALA A 729 -63.00 16.45 -44.59
C ALA A 729 -64.06 17.22 -45.36
N THR A 730 -63.65 18.27 -46.06
CA THR A 730 -64.53 19.10 -46.89
C THR A 730 -64.31 18.75 -48.36
N ASN A 731 -65.34 18.24 -49.02
CA ASN A 731 -65.29 17.92 -50.45
C ASN A 731 -66.15 18.88 -51.23
N THR A 732 -65.57 19.50 -52.25
CA THR A 732 -66.26 20.43 -53.16
C THR A 732 -66.43 19.78 -54.53
N PHE A 733 -67.64 19.84 -55.09
CA PHE A 733 -67.90 19.31 -56.43
C PHE A 733 -67.21 20.16 -57.50
N VAL A 734 -66.35 19.52 -58.29
CA VAL A 734 -65.62 20.13 -59.42
C VAL A 734 -65.90 19.41 -60.76
N GLY A 735 -66.67 18.32 -60.74
CA GLY A 735 -67.04 17.54 -61.92
C GLY A 735 -67.90 18.30 -62.94
N GLY A 736 -68.08 17.68 -64.12
CA GLY A 736 -69.03 18.15 -65.14
C GLY A 736 -70.40 17.51 -64.95
N THR A 737 -71.38 17.91 -65.75
CA THR A 737 -72.66 17.20 -65.84
C THR A 737 -72.91 16.68 -67.25
N LEU A 738 -73.60 15.55 -67.38
CA LEU A 738 -74.00 15.00 -68.68
C LEU A 738 -75.53 14.88 -68.74
N THR A 739 -76.12 15.45 -69.79
CA THR A 739 -77.52 15.30 -70.13
C THR A 739 -77.65 14.51 -71.43
N LEU A 740 -78.34 13.38 -71.42
CA LEU A 740 -78.70 12.65 -72.64
C LEU A 740 -80.14 12.98 -73.02
N ARG A 741 -80.37 13.35 -74.28
CA ARG A 741 -81.69 13.67 -74.82
C ARG A 741 -81.99 12.84 -76.06
N LYS A 742 -83.27 12.56 -76.26
CA LYS A 742 -83.79 11.92 -77.45
C LYS A 742 -84.61 12.94 -78.24
N ALA A 743 -84.25 13.14 -79.50
CA ALA A 743 -85.04 13.90 -80.45
C ALA A 743 -85.65 12.96 -81.51
N ILE A 744 -86.87 13.26 -81.93
CA ILE A 744 -87.58 12.51 -82.98
C ILE A 744 -88.01 13.51 -84.05
N VAL A 745 -87.69 13.21 -85.30
CA VAL A 745 -87.99 14.06 -86.46
C VAL A 745 -88.55 13.23 -87.62
N GLY A 746 -89.26 13.85 -88.57
CA GLY A 746 -89.66 13.21 -89.83
C GLY A 746 -88.64 13.47 -90.96
N VAL A 747 -88.74 12.76 -92.09
CA VAL A 747 -87.83 12.84 -93.27
C VAL A 747 -87.79 14.20 -94.01
N GLY A 748 -88.28 15.27 -93.40
CA GLY A 748 -88.21 16.62 -93.94
C GLY A 748 -88.91 17.65 -93.02
N PRO A 749 -88.72 18.95 -93.26
CA PRO A 749 -89.36 20.00 -92.47
C PRO A 749 -90.89 19.89 -92.53
N GLY A 750 -91.54 19.66 -91.38
CA GLY A 750 -92.99 19.51 -91.27
C GLY A 750 -93.53 18.09 -91.53
N ALA A 751 -92.68 17.11 -91.83
CA ALA A 751 -93.09 15.71 -91.94
C ALA A 751 -93.51 15.14 -90.57
N PRO A 752 -94.48 14.21 -90.52
CA PRO A 752 -94.91 13.60 -89.26
C PRO A 752 -93.75 12.84 -88.62
N THR A 753 -93.67 12.92 -87.29
CA THR A 753 -92.63 12.25 -86.49
C THR A 753 -92.98 10.81 -86.10
N GLY A 754 -94.07 10.27 -86.67
CA GLY A 754 -94.59 8.93 -86.38
C GLY A 754 -95.17 8.77 -84.96
N PRO A 755 -95.50 7.53 -84.55
CA PRO A 755 -96.21 7.24 -83.29
C PRO A 755 -95.32 7.11 -82.04
N ALA A 756 -93.99 7.02 -82.17
CA ALA A 756 -93.09 6.81 -81.02
C ALA A 756 -92.77 8.12 -80.28
N ASP A 757 -92.54 8.03 -78.96
CA ASP A 757 -92.15 9.13 -78.08
C ASP A 757 -90.68 9.05 -77.69
N ALA A 758 -90.07 10.17 -77.30
CA ALA A 758 -88.68 10.24 -76.86
C ALA A 758 -88.34 9.29 -75.69
N THR A 759 -89.35 8.88 -74.91
CA THR A 759 -89.23 7.92 -73.80
C THR A 759 -89.24 6.44 -74.24
N ASP A 760 -89.56 6.14 -75.51
CA ASP A 760 -89.50 4.79 -76.08
C ASP A 760 -88.05 4.29 -76.32
N TRP A 761 -87.05 5.11 -75.96
CA TRP A 761 -85.63 4.76 -75.97
C TRP A 761 -85.00 4.98 -74.61
N THR A 762 -84.23 3.99 -74.17
CA THR A 762 -83.32 4.13 -73.04
C THR A 762 -81.97 4.65 -73.54
N LEU A 763 -81.55 5.79 -73.02
CA LEU A 763 -80.26 6.42 -73.31
C LEU A 763 -79.25 6.00 -72.25
N ARG A 764 -78.01 5.72 -72.67
CA ARG A 764 -76.96 5.25 -71.77
C ARG A 764 -75.63 5.89 -72.09
N ALA A 765 -74.90 6.29 -71.05
CA ALA A 765 -73.49 6.66 -71.14
C ALA A 765 -72.65 5.82 -70.17
N ILE A 766 -71.50 5.30 -70.62
CA ILE A 766 -70.58 4.48 -69.82
C ILE A 766 -69.17 5.07 -69.91
N GLY A 767 -68.57 5.40 -68.77
CA GLY A 767 -67.21 5.93 -68.67
C GLY A 767 -66.11 4.90 -68.96
N GLY A 768 -64.99 5.34 -69.51
CA GLY A 768 -63.85 4.50 -69.91
C GLY A 768 -62.89 4.03 -68.79
N GLY A 769 -63.17 4.27 -67.51
CA GLY A 769 -62.25 4.07 -66.37
C GLY A 769 -62.23 2.67 -65.70
N GLN A 770 -61.52 2.57 -64.55
CA GLN A 770 -61.45 1.37 -63.71
C GLN A 770 -62.85 0.94 -63.19
N PHE A 771 -63.02 -0.36 -62.96
CA PHE A 771 -64.30 -0.94 -62.51
C PHE A 771 -64.63 -0.56 -61.05
N PRO A 772 -65.91 -0.26 -60.73
CA PRO A 772 -67.05 -0.17 -61.62
C PRO A 772 -67.05 1.12 -62.46
N ARG A 773 -67.32 0.98 -63.77
CA ARG A 773 -67.33 2.12 -64.70
C ARG A 773 -68.51 3.05 -64.38
N PRO A 774 -68.30 4.38 -64.31
CA PRO A 774 -69.39 5.31 -64.10
C PRO A 774 -70.40 5.18 -65.23
N ARG A 775 -71.68 5.10 -64.90
CA ARG A 775 -72.75 4.85 -65.86
C ARG A 775 -73.98 5.64 -65.49
N ILE A 776 -74.56 6.30 -66.49
CA ILE A 776 -75.91 6.84 -66.43
C ILE A 776 -76.78 6.13 -67.45
N GLU A 777 -78.02 5.86 -67.10
CA GLU A 777 -79.00 5.24 -67.98
C GLU A 777 -80.41 5.70 -67.59
N GLY A 778 -81.24 5.99 -68.59
CA GLY A 778 -82.61 6.44 -68.38
C GLY A 778 -83.27 6.94 -69.66
N ALA A 779 -84.55 7.23 -69.60
CA ALA A 779 -85.27 7.89 -70.68
C ALA A 779 -84.96 9.39 -70.73
N SER A 780 -85.11 10.00 -71.90
CA SER A 780 -84.90 11.45 -72.06
C SER A 780 -85.78 12.26 -71.11
N GLY A 781 -85.17 13.15 -70.32
CA GLY A 781 -85.86 13.97 -69.32
C GLY A 781 -85.89 13.38 -67.90
N GLU A 782 -85.48 12.13 -67.72
CA GLU A 782 -85.28 11.57 -66.38
C GLU A 782 -84.05 12.20 -65.70
N THR A 783 -84.11 12.35 -64.38
CA THR A 783 -83.02 12.90 -63.57
C THR A 783 -81.73 12.07 -63.67
N ALA A 784 -81.85 10.77 -63.93
CA ALA A 784 -80.70 9.87 -64.09
C ALA A 784 -79.83 10.22 -65.31
N VAL A 785 -80.41 10.86 -66.33
CA VAL A 785 -79.71 11.27 -67.56
C VAL A 785 -79.86 12.76 -67.84
N THR A 786 -80.31 13.57 -66.87
CA THR A 786 -80.45 15.02 -67.02
C THR A 786 -79.62 15.72 -65.96
N LEU A 787 -78.63 16.51 -66.40
CA LEU A 787 -77.61 17.12 -65.54
C LEU A 787 -76.98 16.08 -64.59
N ALA A 788 -76.77 14.87 -65.09
CA ALA A 788 -76.24 13.79 -64.27
C ALA A 788 -74.78 14.11 -63.92
N PRO A 789 -74.42 14.22 -62.64
CA PRO A 789 -73.07 14.59 -62.24
C PRO A 789 -72.11 13.45 -62.57
N LEU A 790 -71.06 13.76 -63.33
CA LEU A 790 -70.04 12.81 -63.72
C LEU A 790 -68.65 13.41 -63.50
N GLY A 791 -67.69 12.55 -63.15
CA GLY A 791 -66.29 12.93 -63.22
C GLY A 791 -65.91 13.31 -64.65
N ALA A 792 -64.91 14.17 -64.80
CA ALA A 792 -64.37 14.47 -66.12
C ALA A 792 -63.82 13.21 -66.79
N GLY A 793 -64.01 13.08 -68.11
CA GLY A 793 -63.47 11.99 -68.91
C GLY A 793 -64.40 11.53 -70.03
N ALA A 794 -63.96 10.48 -70.73
CA ALA A 794 -64.64 9.93 -71.89
C ALA A 794 -65.80 8.98 -71.53
N PHE A 795 -66.97 9.23 -72.11
CA PHE A 795 -68.18 8.43 -71.94
C PHE A 795 -68.69 7.93 -73.28
N ARG A 796 -68.82 6.62 -73.44
CA ARG A 796 -69.46 6.02 -74.61
C ARG A 796 -70.97 6.07 -74.47
N LEU A 797 -71.61 6.73 -75.43
CA LEU A 797 -73.04 6.90 -75.58
C LEU A 797 -73.64 5.73 -76.36
N SER A 798 -74.89 5.40 -76.04
CA SER A 798 -75.67 4.41 -76.78
C SER A 798 -77.15 4.63 -76.49
N GLU A 799 -77.98 4.23 -77.43
CA GLU A 799 -79.43 4.19 -77.25
C GLU A 799 -79.96 2.78 -77.52
N ARG A 800 -81.08 2.45 -76.87
CA ARG A 800 -81.75 1.16 -77.06
C ARG A 800 -83.26 1.37 -77.03
N ALA A 801 -83.95 0.86 -78.04
CA ALA A 801 -85.41 0.87 -78.06
C ALA A 801 -85.99 0.01 -76.93
N VAL A 802 -87.06 0.51 -76.30
CA VAL A 802 -87.83 -0.23 -75.31
C VAL A 802 -88.66 -1.30 -76.01
N ALA A 803 -88.67 -2.52 -75.47
CA ALA A 803 -89.35 -3.65 -76.10
C ALA A 803 -90.87 -3.41 -76.21
N GLY A 804 -91.42 -3.56 -77.42
CA GLY A 804 -92.85 -3.36 -77.69
C GLY A 804 -93.24 -1.94 -78.11
N ALA A 805 -92.32 -0.97 -78.08
CA ALA A 805 -92.55 0.36 -78.61
C ALA A 805 -92.55 0.37 -80.16
N PRO A 806 -93.35 1.24 -80.81
CA PRO A 806 -93.51 1.28 -82.27
C PRO A 806 -92.33 1.98 -82.96
N THR A 807 -91.12 1.44 -82.80
CA THR A 807 -89.87 2.10 -83.24
C THR A 807 -89.25 1.49 -84.50
N ALA A 808 -89.92 0.55 -85.16
CA ALA A 808 -89.38 -0.21 -86.29
C ALA A 808 -89.02 0.68 -87.50
N ASP A 809 -89.82 1.72 -87.72
CA ASP A 809 -89.69 2.64 -88.87
C ASP A 809 -88.81 3.87 -88.54
N TYR A 810 -87.97 3.78 -87.51
CA TYR A 810 -87.10 4.87 -87.05
C TYR A 810 -85.62 4.54 -87.24
N ARG A 811 -84.92 5.39 -87.97
CA ARG A 811 -83.47 5.34 -88.20
C ARG A 811 -82.74 6.32 -87.28
N SER A 812 -81.68 5.90 -86.60
CA SER A 812 -80.81 6.81 -85.84
C SER A 812 -79.89 7.59 -86.77
N ASP A 813 -79.84 8.91 -86.59
CA ASP A 813 -78.93 9.83 -87.29
C ASP A 813 -77.68 10.16 -86.46
N GLY A 814 -77.50 9.48 -85.32
CA GLY A 814 -76.33 9.63 -84.46
C GLY A 814 -76.47 10.71 -83.39
N TRP A 815 -75.40 10.87 -82.60
CA TRP A 815 -75.34 11.80 -81.47
C TRP A 815 -74.81 13.17 -81.89
N ALA A 816 -75.30 14.21 -81.23
CA ALA A 816 -74.73 15.56 -81.27
C ALA A 816 -74.61 16.10 -79.84
N CYS A 817 -73.42 16.56 -79.46
CA CYS A 817 -73.17 17.08 -78.11
C CYS A 817 -72.82 18.57 -78.12
N THR A 818 -73.30 19.31 -77.12
CA THR A 818 -72.89 20.68 -76.81
C THR A 818 -72.22 20.70 -75.43
N GLY A 819 -71.12 21.45 -75.28
CA GLY A 819 -70.38 21.53 -74.00
C GLY A 819 -69.41 20.36 -73.76
N GLY A 820 -69.23 19.46 -74.73
CA GLY A 820 -68.25 18.36 -74.70
C GLY A 820 -67.90 17.94 -76.13
N ALA A 821 -66.65 17.53 -76.36
CA ALA A 821 -66.21 17.07 -77.68
C ALA A 821 -66.72 15.65 -77.92
N LEU A 822 -67.32 15.41 -79.10
CA LEU A 822 -67.87 14.11 -79.49
C LEU A 822 -67.04 13.51 -80.63
N GLU A 823 -66.52 12.30 -80.44
CA GLU A 823 -65.84 11.51 -81.46
C GLU A 823 -66.53 10.14 -81.61
N GLY A 824 -67.22 9.95 -82.73
CA GLY A 824 -68.14 8.82 -82.91
C GLY A 824 -69.25 8.86 -81.85
N ASP A 825 -69.36 7.78 -81.07
CA ASP A 825 -70.31 7.71 -79.94
C ASP A 825 -69.63 7.98 -78.59
N VAL A 826 -68.44 8.59 -78.53
CA VAL A 826 -67.74 8.87 -77.27
C VAL A 826 -67.66 10.37 -77.03
N VAL A 827 -68.24 10.84 -75.92
CA VAL A 827 -68.17 12.25 -75.50
C VAL A 827 -67.17 12.45 -74.38
N GLU A 828 -66.32 13.47 -74.52
CA GLU A 828 -65.44 13.96 -73.45
C GLU A 828 -66.19 14.98 -72.59
N VAL A 829 -66.51 14.59 -71.35
CA VAL A 829 -67.08 15.49 -70.34
C VAL A 829 -65.94 16.19 -69.63
N THR A 830 -65.90 17.52 -69.68
CA THR A 830 -64.87 18.30 -69.00
C THR A 830 -65.37 18.75 -67.62
N ALA A 831 -64.45 18.82 -66.65
CA ALA A 831 -64.73 19.34 -65.31
C ALA A 831 -65.39 20.73 -65.39
N GLY A 832 -66.43 20.95 -64.59
CA GLY A 832 -67.11 22.24 -64.51
C GLY A 832 -67.92 22.66 -65.73
N MET A 833 -68.15 21.80 -66.73
CA MET A 833 -69.03 22.08 -67.87
C MET A 833 -70.28 21.19 -67.87
N ASP A 834 -71.40 21.73 -68.35
CA ASP A 834 -72.61 20.97 -68.62
C ASP A 834 -72.59 20.50 -70.07
N THR A 835 -72.46 19.19 -70.26
CA THR A 835 -72.48 18.54 -71.56
C THR A 835 -73.88 18.02 -71.85
N VAL A 836 -74.47 18.40 -72.98
CA VAL A 836 -75.78 17.90 -73.42
C VAL A 836 -75.61 17.17 -74.74
N CYS A 837 -75.90 15.88 -74.76
CA CYS A 837 -75.84 15.03 -75.93
C CYS A 837 -77.24 14.61 -76.36
N THR A 838 -77.61 14.90 -77.61
CA THR A 838 -78.90 14.55 -78.18
C THR A 838 -78.71 13.52 -79.28
N VAL A 839 -79.40 12.39 -79.21
CA VAL A 839 -79.51 11.44 -80.32
C VAL A 839 -80.81 11.72 -81.08
N THR A 840 -80.75 11.78 -82.40
CA THR A 840 -81.91 12.07 -83.24
C THR A 840 -82.31 10.85 -84.03
N ASN A 841 -83.58 10.44 -83.93
CA ASN A 841 -84.14 9.41 -84.82
C ASN A 841 -85.12 10.01 -85.81
N VAL A 842 -85.02 9.56 -87.06
CA VAL A 842 -85.85 9.98 -88.18
C VAL A 842 -86.88 8.90 -88.49
N TYR A 843 -88.15 9.29 -88.54
CA TYR A 843 -89.27 8.42 -88.94
C TYR A 843 -89.38 8.33 -90.47
N ASP A 844 -89.30 7.11 -91.01
CA ASP A 844 -89.41 6.82 -92.45
C ASP A 844 -90.15 5.48 -92.69
N PRO A 845 -91.48 5.50 -92.91
CA PRO A 845 -92.28 4.27 -93.01
C PRO A 845 -92.25 3.55 -94.38
N GLY A 846 -91.51 4.05 -95.38
CA GLY A 846 -91.48 3.45 -96.73
C GLY A 846 -92.80 3.53 -97.53
N PRO A 847 -92.82 3.18 -98.84
CA PRO A 847 -94.01 3.32 -99.69
C PRO A 847 -95.01 2.13 -99.57
N GLU A 848 -96.31 2.46 -99.49
CA GLU A 848 -97.47 1.57 -99.23
C GLU A 848 -97.97 0.81 -100.51
N PRO A 849 -98.35 -0.49 -100.46
CA PRO A 849 -98.72 -1.28 -101.66
C PRO A 849 -100.24 -1.34 -102.02
N GLU A 850 -100.56 -1.49 -103.32
CA GLU A 850 -101.93 -1.50 -103.95
C GLU A 850 -102.72 -2.84 -103.82
N PRO A 851 -104.09 -2.84 -103.94
CA PRO A 851 -104.96 -3.98 -103.60
C PRO A 851 -105.51 -4.80 -104.80
N GLU A 852 -105.79 -6.10 -104.59
CA GLU A 852 -106.47 -7.04 -105.54
C GLU A 852 -107.66 -7.81 -104.88
N PRO A 853 -108.62 -8.39 -105.67
CA PRO A 853 -110.06 -8.51 -105.32
C PRO A 853 -110.56 -9.83 -104.67
N GLU A 854 -111.81 -9.80 -104.17
CA GLU A 854 -112.55 -10.80 -103.36
C GLU A 854 -112.93 -12.16 -104.04
N PRO A 855 -113.07 -13.29 -103.29
CA PRO A 855 -113.41 -14.63 -103.83
C PRO A 855 -114.81 -15.18 -103.47
N GLU A 856 -115.34 -16.11 -104.30
CA GLU A 856 -116.48 -17.00 -104.03
C GLU A 856 -116.03 -18.32 -103.35
N PRO A 857 -116.88 -19.03 -102.57
CA PRO A 857 -116.41 -20.04 -101.61
C PRO A 857 -116.58 -21.49 -102.09
N GLU A 858 -115.57 -22.33 -101.88
CA GLU A 858 -115.75 -23.79 -101.80
C GLU A 858 -114.65 -24.48 -100.97
N ASN A 859 -115.11 -25.51 -100.27
CA ASN A 859 -114.50 -26.37 -99.25
C ASN A 859 -113.61 -27.47 -99.90
N PRO A 860 -113.11 -28.50 -99.19
CA PRO A 860 -112.28 -28.60 -97.99
C PRO A 860 -110.91 -29.27 -98.28
N ASP A 861 -110.07 -29.31 -97.24
CA ASP A 861 -109.11 -30.40 -96.94
C ASP A 861 -107.65 -30.29 -97.47
N ARG A 862 -106.75 -30.45 -96.48
CA ARG A 862 -105.33 -30.84 -96.52
C ARG A 862 -104.25 -29.93 -97.15
N GLY A 863 -103.35 -29.47 -96.26
CA GLY A 863 -101.96 -29.94 -96.31
C GLY A 863 -100.87 -28.88 -96.25
N THR A 864 -100.27 -28.70 -95.07
CA THR A 864 -98.86 -28.29 -94.81
C THR A 864 -98.51 -28.88 -93.42
N ASP A 865 -97.74 -29.95 -93.26
CA ASP A 865 -96.31 -30.19 -93.52
C ASP A 865 -95.39 -28.97 -93.50
N GLY A 866 -94.38 -29.02 -92.60
CA GLY A 866 -93.23 -28.12 -92.67
C GLY A 866 -92.49 -27.78 -91.37
N GLY A 867 -92.37 -28.69 -90.38
CA GLY A 867 -91.48 -28.50 -89.24
C GLY A 867 -90.51 -29.67 -89.07
N PRO A 868 -89.21 -29.53 -89.35
CA PRO A 868 -88.26 -30.60 -89.11
C PRO A 868 -87.65 -30.49 -87.70
N GLY A 869 -87.97 -31.46 -86.84
CA GLY A 869 -86.97 -32.06 -85.95
C GLY A 869 -86.35 -33.26 -86.68
N PRO A 870 -85.07 -33.63 -86.42
CA PRO A 870 -84.84 -34.60 -85.35
C PRO A 870 -83.48 -34.51 -84.62
N ALA A 871 -83.50 -35.18 -83.47
CA ALA A 871 -82.50 -35.97 -82.76
C ALA A 871 -81.05 -36.17 -83.27
N THR A 872 -80.17 -36.16 -82.25
CA THR A 872 -79.02 -37.05 -81.94
C THR A 872 -77.64 -36.86 -82.59
N GLY A 873 -76.62 -36.75 -81.71
CA GLY A 873 -75.30 -37.38 -81.91
C GLY A 873 -74.04 -36.53 -81.77
N SER A 874 -73.45 -36.52 -80.54
CA SER A 874 -72.00 -36.71 -80.21
C SER A 874 -70.98 -35.67 -80.71
N GLU A 875 -69.95 -35.22 -80.00
CA GLU A 875 -69.18 -35.58 -78.79
C GLU A 875 -68.46 -34.28 -78.35
N GLY A 876 -68.36 -33.93 -77.07
CA GLY A 876 -67.14 -34.14 -76.27
C GLY A 876 -66.58 -32.79 -75.81
N GLY A 877 -66.78 -32.38 -74.55
CA GLY A 877 -65.77 -32.45 -73.47
C GLY A 877 -65.12 -31.06 -73.26
N ALA A 878 -64.92 -30.50 -72.06
CA ALA A 878 -65.01 -31.03 -70.71
C ALA A 878 -65.16 -29.88 -69.68
N ALA A 879 -65.88 -30.20 -68.59
CA ALA A 879 -65.71 -29.87 -67.16
C ALA A 879 -65.41 -28.40 -66.72
N SER A 880 -66.28 -27.72 -65.94
CA SER A 880 -66.73 -27.97 -64.54
C SER A 880 -65.69 -27.53 -63.49
N ASP A 881 -66.00 -26.88 -62.36
CA ASP A 881 -67.27 -26.48 -61.74
C ASP A 881 -67.01 -25.47 -60.59
N LEU A 882 -68.06 -24.71 -60.24
CA LEU A 882 -68.26 -24.00 -58.97
C LEU A 882 -68.38 -24.99 -57.79
N ALA A 883 -68.11 -24.54 -56.55
CA ALA A 883 -69.14 -24.42 -55.49
C ALA A 883 -68.59 -24.16 -54.07
N THR A 884 -69.52 -23.61 -53.29
CA THR A 884 -69.55 -23.08 -51.93
C THR A 884 -69.55 -24.13 -50.80
N THR A 885 -69.33 -23.65 -49.55
CA THR A 885 -69.81 -24.12 -48.21
C THR A 885 -68.88 -24.95 -47.30
N GLY A 886 -68.91 -24.64 -45.98
CA GLY A 886 -68.90 -25.69 -44.94
C GLY A 886 -67.94 -25.58 -43.73
N LEU A 887 -68.37 -24.90 -42.66
CA LEU A 887 -68.19 -25.08 -41.20
C LEU A 887 -67.26 -26.18 -40.59
N ALA A 888 -66.36 -25.71 -39.68
CA ALA A 888 -66.06 -26.13 -38.28
C ALA A 888 -65.59 -27.58 -37.92
N PRO A 889 -65.18 -27.88 -36.66
CA PRO A 889 -64.18 -27.25 -35.76
C PRO A 889 -63.16 -28.29 -35.18
N ALA A 890 -62.10 -27.86 -34.46
CA ALA A 890 -61.63 -28.51 -33.21
C ALA A 890 -60.36 -27.86 -32.62
N THR A 891 -60.40 -27.85 -31.28
CA THR A 891 -59.57 -27.30 -30.20
C THR A 891 -58.31 -28.10 -29.80
N VAL A 892 -57.54 -27.54 -28.83
CA VAL A 892 -56.69 -28.18 -27.78
C VAL A 892 -55.18 -28.30 -28.11
N VAL A 893 -54.14 -28.04 -27.29
CA VAL A 893 -53.85 -27.43 -25.95
C VAL A 893 -52.32 -27.65 -25.65
N MET A 894 -51.74 -26.81 -24.78
CA MET A 894 -50.50 -26.93 -23.96
C MET A 894 -49.12 -27.13 -24.65
N ALA A 895 -48.09 -26.31 -24.39
CA ALA A 895 -47.33 -26.00 -23.15
C ALA A 895 -46.26 -27.06 -22.78
N GLY A 896 -45.05 -26.58 -22.47
CA GLY A 896 -44.15 -27.24 -21.50
C GLY A 896 -42.74 -27.62 -21.94
N ALA A 897 -41.78 -26.74 -21.64
CA ALA A 897 -40.51 -26.96 -20.93
C ALA A 897 -39.43 -27.96 -21.42
N GLY A 898 -38.17 -27.48 -21.44
CA GLY A 898 -37.15 -27.99 -20.51
C GLY A 898 -35.81 -28.53 -21.07
N GLY A 899 -34.71 -27.79 -20.79
CA GLY A 899 -33.34 -28.27 -20.49
C GLY A 899 -32.50 -28.93 -21.61
N LEU A 900 -31.15 -28.98 -21.62
CA LEU A 900 -30.05 -28.60 -20.71
C LEU A 900 -28.71 -28.90 -21.46
N LEU A 901 -27.58 -28.37 -20.93
CA LEU A 901 -26.14 -28.75 -21.07
C LEU A 901 -25.26 -27.94 -22.05
N VAL A 902 -23.97 -27.61 -21.81
CA VAL A 902 -23.09 -27.32 -20.63
C VAL A 902 -21.61 -27.28 -21.14
N LEU A 903 -20.85 -26.25 -20.69
CA LEU A 903 -19.39 -26.09 -20.41
C LEU A 903 -18.22 -26.42 -21.39
N LEU A 904 -17.29 -25.44 -21.48
CA LEU A 904 -15.81 -25.42 -21.19
C LEU A 904 -15.16 -24.30 -22.05
N GLY A 905 -14.34 -23.31 -21.61
CA GLY A 905 -13.21 -23.26 -20.66
C GLY A 905 -11.90 -23.67 -21.38
N ALA A 906 -10.75 -22.97 -21.45
CA ALA A 906 -10.18 -21.74 -20.88
C ALA A 906 -8.81 -21.42 -21.58
N VAL A 907 -8.07 -20.41 -21.07
CA VAL A 907 -6.59 -20.21 -21.03
C VAL A 907 -5.97 -19.12 -21.93
N LEU A 908 -5.38 -18.07 -21.30
CA LEU A 908 -3.94 -17.72 -21.40
C LEU A 908 -3.48 -16.70 -20.34
N ILE A 909 -2.21 -16.82 -19.95
CA ILE A 909 -1.53 -16.35 -18.72
C ILE A 909 -0.45 -15.27 -19.04
N ALA A 910 -0.33 -14.30 -18.13
CA ALA A 910 0.83 -13.51 -17.62
C ALA A 910 2.01 -13.09 -18.53
N THR A 911 2.64 -11.90 -18.38
CA THR A 911 3.44 -11.36 -17.25
C THR A 911 3.80 -9.89 -17.59
N ARG A 912 4.17 -8.94 -16.70
CA ARG A 912 5.43 -8.80 -15.93
C ARG A 912 5.44 -7.50 -15.09
N ARG A 913 6.06 -7.54 -13.91
CA ARG A 913 6.36 -6.41 -12.98
C ARG A 913 7.68 -5.67 -13.32
N ARG A 914 7.77 -4.37 -12.98
CA ARG A 914 8.97 -3.65 -12.47
C ARG A 914 8.53 -2.44 -11.61
N ARG A 915 8.69 -2.52 -10.27
CA ARG A 915 9.68 -1.85 -9.40
C ARG A 915 9.60 -0.30 -9.31
N ARG A 916 9.20 0.20 -8.13
CA ARG A 916 9.79 1.39 -7.47
C ARG A 916 10.24 0.99 -6.06
N ARG A 917 11.45 1.44 -5.70
CA ARG A 917 12.08 1.33 -4.38
C ARG A 917 11.64 2.52 -3.52
N GLY A 918 11.31 2.25 -2.27
CA GLY A 918 11.28 3.19 -1.15
C GLY A 918 11.92 2.49 0.04
N THR A 919 12.86 3.20 0.66
CA THR A 919 13.68 2.89 1.83
C THR A 919 12.86 2.51 3.07
N ASP A 920 13.29 1.50 3.82
CA ASP A 920 13.68 1.74 5.22
C ASP A 920 14.55 0.61 5.81
N GLN A 921 15.46 1.01 6.70
CA GLN A 921 16.36 0.18 7.48
C GLN A 921 15.64 -0.38 8.72
N GLY A 922 16.14 -1.49 9.28
CA GLY A 922 15.75 -1.91 10.63
C GLY A 922 15.87 -3.41 10.89
N THR A 923 17.11 -3.86 11.08
CA THR A 923 17.55 -4.90 12.04
C THR A 923 16.57 -5.99 12.52
N GLY A 924 16.95 -7.26 12.32
CA GLY A 924 16.43 -8.37 13.13
C GLY A 924 16.60 -9.75 12.49
N VAL A 925 17.82 -10.30 12.45
CA VAL A 925 18.03 -11.72 12.18
C VAL A 925 17.97 -12.48 13.50
N ARG A 926 16.95 -13.36 13.57
CA ARG A 926 16.88 -14.69 14.19
C ARG A 926 18.04 -15.14 15.07
N THR A 927 17.69 -15.67 16.25
CA THR A 927 18.06 -17.05 16.62
C THR A 927 16.92 -17.72 17.37
N SER A 928 16.67 -18.97 17.00
CA SER A 928 15.84 -19.94 17.71
C SER A 928 16.71 -20.72 18.70
N ALA A 929 16.22 -20.92 19.92
CA ALA A 929 16.13 -22.21 20.61
C ALA A 929 15.77 -21.99 22.10
N ARG A 930 14.94 -22.87 22.66
CA ARG A 930 15.14 -23.31 24.06
C ARG A 930 16.32 -24.29 24.06
N PRO A 931 17.11 -24.41 25.13
CA PRO A 931 17.55 -23.40 26.10
C PRO A 931 18.79 -22.63 25.62
#